data_AF-A0A7K2EFU0-F1
#
_entry.id   AF-A0A7K2EFU0-F1
#
_cell.length_a   1.000
_cell.length_b   1.000
_cell.length_c   1.000
_cell.angle_alpha   90.00
_cell.angle_beta   90.00
_cell.angle_gamma   90.00
#
_symmetry.space_group_name_H-M   'P 1'
#
loop_
_entity.id
_entity.type
_entity.pdbx_description
1 polymer ?
#
loop_
_entity_poly.entity_id
_entity_poly.type
_entity_poly.pdbx_seq_one_letter_code
_entity_poly.pdbx_strand_id
1 'polypeptide(L)'
;MRESSAATRSSTAARCSSRATPSTVMDGLSPPEETTSGESTWASSSAAMRSSTAARCSSRATTSMVATALPSPEGDALTTIARSSARSLENTSVVRANAKNAHPTPTTVTPANTANQVPALREAPIARLLARRQREMPEPNESPSGVAVPSPQPSRPTEGPRTHNRCCREGSGAVGPEPIPRSYRHLMPSSPAVSLASSVHAGPGTYALLVGSGVSRDARVPTGWDVTLDLIRRLAAALRQDPGEDLLGWYRRHAGGEPDYSSLLEDLASSREDRRSLLESYFEPTDDERDEGAKMPTAAHRAIADLVKGGYLKVIVTTNFDRLLELALAEVGVVPTVISSTAHAEGALPLVHSGCTIIKVHGDYLSPDLKNTVEELDSYHPAIDALLDRVFDEYGLIVCGWSAQWDTALRNAILRTPGRRFATYWMHRDTPRAEAEELIAHRRAIPVQIADADSAFEALGQTVTALAELVDRQPGDTAAAVARLKRYLPDPTHRIRLSDLITGETEHLIEYVADLPVAGVDVVATYEQRMRTYEEASARLATLLAVGARFSDTERHDQLWADTVDRLANRPLAGSGKTHLIRMQQYPTLLAIYAVALGSAAANRVEPIARLLGTITIEAQNYRTRLVAAVNAWQVCDGDMLRQLVEGLENEPSPVSTRLLQVLRPMAAELVPDYQRFETLFDEVEYLFGVTYGLEAAEGCGPVGLGAFRSSPSAEPPARLATDHRDLWISYGLFESVEHFETCCATYNERYWQAFFRR
;
A
#
# COMPACT_ATOMS: atom_id res chain seq x y z
N MET A 1 -10.64 72.50 -13.27
CA MET A 1 -11.37 73.75 -13.58
C MET A 1 -12.85 73.41 -13.82
N ARG A 2 -13.69 74.45 -13.99
CA ARG A 2 -15.06 74.49 -14.58
C ARG A 2 -15.36 73.45 -15.67
N GLU A 3 -16.59 73.06 -16.03
CA GLU A 3 -18.00 73.30 -15.60
C GLU A 3 -18.88 72.22 -16.32
N SER A 4 -19.84 71.53 -15.69
CA SER A 4 -21.30 71.82 -15.52
C SER A 4 -22.25 71.41 -16.69
N SER A 5 -23.57 71.27 -16.39
CA SER A 5 -24.69 70.78 -17.24
C SER A 5 -24.67 69.28 -17.61
N ALA A 6 -25.71 68.43 -17.42
CA ALA A 6 -27.13 68.51 -17.01
C ALA A 6 -28.19 68.84 -18.10
N ALA A 7 -29.43 68.36 -17.84
CA ALA A 7 -30.72 68.56 -18.55
C ALA A 7 -31.04 67.70 -19.80
N THR A 8 -32.29 67.34 -20.19
CA THR A 8 -33.60 67.25 -19.48
C THR A 8 -34.69 66.57 -20.36
N ARG A 9 -35.36 65.50 -19.84
CA ARG A 9 -36.76 65.00 -20.11
C ARG A 9 -37.31 64.73 -21.54
N SER A 10 -38.40 63.93 -21.55
CA SER A 10 -39.58 64.02 -22.45
C SER A 10 -39.50 63.24 -23.79
N SER A 11 -40.56 62.57 -24.31
CA SER A 11 -41.80 62.02 -23.72
C SER A 11 -42.61 61.20 -24.77
N THR A 12 -43.78 60.69 -24.36
CA THR A 12 -44.96 60.35 -25.18
C THR A 12 -45.04 58.91 -25.71
N ALA A 13 -46.27 58.37 -25.70
CA ALA A 13 -46.61 57.00 -26.07
C ALA A 13 -47.55 56.97 -27.29
N ALA A 14 -47.63 55.81 -27.94
CA ALA A 14 -48.69 55.50 -28.90
C ALA A 14 -49.23 54.09 -28.65
N ARG A 15 -50.51 53.99 -28.27
CA ARG A 15 -51.31 52.77 -28.47
C ARG A 15 -51.96 52.85 -29.84
N CYS A 16 -52.01 51.75 -30.58
CA CYS A 16 -53.10 51.53 -31.51
C CYS A 16 -53.44 50.03 -31.58
N SER A 17 -54.72 49.73 -31.81
CA SER A 17 -55.27 48.37 -31.77
C SER A 17 -56.16 48.15 -32.98
N SER A 18 -56.07 46.99 -33.61
CA SER A 18 -57.12 46.52 -34.53
C SER A 18 -57.30 45.01 -34.43
N ARG A 19 -58.56 44.58 -34.27
CA ARG A 19 -59.02 43.21 -34.54
C ARG A 19 -59.49 43.14 -35.99
N ALA A 20 -59.24 42.02 -36.66
CA ALA A 20 -60.11 41.53 -37.72
C ALA A 20 -59.93 40.01 -37.93
N THR A 21 -60.87 39.22 -37.40
CA THR A 21 -61.31 37.98 -38.06
C THR A 21 -62.59 38.31 -38.83
N PRO A 22 -62.96 37.53 -39.86
CA PRO A 22 -63.95 36.49 -39.58
C PRO A 22 -63.85 35.20 -40.42
N SER A 23 -64.13 34.07 -39.76
CA SER A 23 -65.08 33.00 -40.17
C SER A 23 -64.93 32.28 -41.53
N THR A 24 -65.63 31.18 -41.86
CA THR A 24 -66.52 30.23 -41.14
C THR A 24 -66.28 28.84 -41.78
N VAL A 25 -66.62 27.68 -41.19
CA VAL A 25 -67.93 26.98 -41.28
C VAL A 25 -67.78 25.64 -40.51
N MET A 26 -68.63 25.40 -39.50
CA MET A 26 -69.46 24.19 -39.19
C MET A 26 -68.89 22.75 -39.40
N ASP A 27 -69.24 21.71 -38.64
CA ASP A 27 -70.13 21.46 -37.47
C ASP A 27 -69.52 20.28 -36.66
N GLY A 28 -69.89 19.92 -35.42
CA GLY A 28 -70.91 20.42 -34.49
C GLY A 28 -71.19 19.39 -33.37
N LEU A 29 -72.09 19.72 -32.43
CA LEU A 29 -72.67 18.87 -31.36
C LEU A 29 -71.77 18.36 -30.21
N SER A 30 -72.30 18.51 -29.00
CA SER A 30 -71.87 17.93 -27.71
C SER A 30 -73.13 17.46 -26.94
N PRO A 31 -73.00 16.88 -25.73
CA PRO A 31 -72.33 15.65 -25.32
C PRO A 31 -73.38 14.51 -25.13
N PRO A 32 -73.12 13.42 -24.35
CA PRO A 32 -73.48 13.47 -22.93
C PRO A 32 -72.57 12.61 -22.00
N GLU A 33 -72.99 12.47 -20.74
CA GLU A 33 -72.34 11.71 -19.66
C GLU A 33 -72.82 10.24 -19.56
N GLU A 34 -72.06 9.45 -18.76
CA GLU A 34 -72.46 8.32 -17.90
C GLU A 34 -73.23 7.05 -18.38
N THR A 35 -72.59 5.90 -18.09
CA THR A 35 -73.17 4.58 -17.67
C THR A 35 -74.03 3.78 -18.65
N THR A 36 -73.81 2.47 -18.84
CA THR A 36 -74.33 1.32 -18.02
C THR A 36 -73.95 0.00 -18.74
N SER A 37 -74.03 -1.24 -18.20
CA SER A 37 -74.28 -1.82 -16.86
C SER A 37 -73.94 -3.34 -16.85
N GLY A 38 -73.94 -3.97 -15.66
CA GLY A 38 -73.93 -5.44 -15.46
C GLY A 38 -72.74 -5.93 -14.61
N GLU A 39 -72.89 -6.57 -13.45
CA GLU A 39 -74.06 -6.87 -12.60
C GLU A 39 -73.66 -6.56 -11.13
N SER A 40 -74.47 -5.99 -10.23
CA SER A 40 -75.76 -6.42 -9.64
C SER A 40 -75.66 -7.62 -8.66
N THR A 41 -76.20 -7.61 -7.41
CA THR A 41 -76.55 -6.51 -6.47
C THR A 41 -76.87 -7.06 -5.05
N TRP A 42 -76.64 -6.24 -4.01
CA TRP A 42 -77.42 -6.13 -2.72
C TRP A 42 -77.21 -7.06 -1.49
N ALA A 43 -77.60 -6.48 -0.34
CA ALA A 43 -77.85 -6.99 1.02
C ALA A 43 -76.65 -7.56 1.84
N SER A 44 -76.16 -7.01 2.97
CA SER A 44 -76.58 -6.06 4.05
C SER A 44 -77.07 -6.69 5.37
N SER A 45 -76.33 -6.48 6.47
CA SER A 45 -76.82 -6.59 7.87
C SER A 45 -75.80 -6.02 8.89
N SER A 46 -76.20 -5.80 10.15
CA SER A 46 -75.52 -4.84 11.07
C SER A 46 -75.12 -5.37 12.46
N ALA A 47 -74.08 -4.73 13.03
CA ALA A 47 -73.89 -4.37 14.46
C ALA A 47 -73.82 -5.44 15.59
N ALA A 48 -72.60 -5.68 16.09
CA ALA A 48 -72.20 -5.81 17.52
C ALA A 48 -70.64 -5.78 17.60
N MET A 49 -69.92 -5.34 18.64
CA MET A 49 -70.24 -5.02 20.05
C MET A 49 -69.16 -4.06 20.63
N ARG A 50 -69.57 -3.08 21.47
CA ARG A 50 -68.91 -2.42 22.67
C ARG A 50 -67.36 -2.41 22.84
N SER A 51 -66.68 -1.42 23.47
CA SER A 51 -66.92 0.00 23.82
C SER A 51 -65.76 0.57 24.69
N SER A 52 -65.37 1.85 24.52
CA SER A 52 -64.66 2.73 25.51
C SER A 52 -63.23 2.32 25.99
N THR A 53 -62.33 3.18 26.50
CA THR A 53 -62.40 4.61 26.92
C THR A 53 -61.06 5.33 26.58
N ALA A 54 -61.03 6.67 26.60
CA ALA A 54 -59.84 7.51 26.33
C ALA A 54 -59.39 8.37 27.53
N ALA A 55 -58.19 8.97 27.45
CA ALA A 55 -57.77 10.14 28.23
C ALA A 55 -56.68 10.96 27.47
N ARG A 56 -56.44 12.22 27.89
CA ARG A 56 -55.49 13.19 27.29
C ARG A 56 -54.72 13.95 28.40
N CYS A 57 -53.82 14.84 27.97
CA CYS A 57 -53.20 15.97 28.70
C CYS A 57 -51.93 15.66 29.53
N SER A 58 -50.94 16.56 29.64
CA SER A 58 -50.75 17.86 28.94
C SER A 58 -49.28 18.33 28.99
N SER A 59 -48.96 19.36 28.20
CA SER A 59 -47.64 19.98 28.04
C SER A 59 -47.11 20.78 29.25
N ARG A 60 -45.78 20.98 29.26
CA ARG A 60 -45.15 22.31 29.44
C ARG A 60 -43.68 22.31 28.98
N ALA A 61 -43.13 23.49 28.72
CA ALA A 61 -41.75 23.70 28.28
C ALA A 61 -41.15 24.98 28.89
N THR A 62 -39.85 24.94 29.19
CA THR A 62 -38.88 26.05 29.41
C THR A 62 -37.49 25.40 29.40
N THR A 63 -36.49 25.75 28.59
CA THR A 63 -35.83 27.07 28.31
C THR A 63 -34.69 27.38 29.29
N SER A 64 -33.52 27.77 28.74
CA SER A 64 -32.34 28.36 29.41
C SER A 64 -31.45 27.45 30.29
N MET A 65 -30.13 27.70 30.44
CA MET A 65 -29.15 28.47 29.62
C MET A 65 -27.70 28.20 30.12
N VAL A 66 -26.70 28.50 29.28
CA VAL A 66 -25.37 29.09 29.61
C VAL A 66 -24.51 28.47 30.73
N ALA A 67 -23.41 27.83 30.31
CA ALA A 67 -22.04 27.88 30.89
C ALA A 67 -21.85 27.39 32.35
N THR A 68 -20.63 27.27 32.93
CA THR A 68 -19.28 27.72 32.52
C THR A 68 -18.20 26.80 33.09
N ALA A 69 -16.99 26.86 32.52
CA ALA A 69 -15.69 26.66 33.19
C ALA A 69 -15.27 25.25 33.70
N LEU A 70 -14.18 24.78 33.09
CA LEU A 70 -12.92 24.29 33.70
C LEU A 70 -12.63 24.76 35.16
N PRO A 71 -11.73 24.09 35.94
CA PRO A 71 -10.63 23.23 35.47
C PRO A 71 -10.41 21.90 36.23
N SER A 72 -9.34 21.20 35.85
CA SER A 72 -8.63 20.19 36.65
C SER A 72 -8.16 20.75 38.01
N PRO A 73 -7.78 19.89 38.98
CA PRO A 73 -6.40 19.36 39.05
C PRO A 73 -6.35 17.82 38.78
N GLU A 74 -5.21 17.17 38.53
CA GLU A 74 -4.08 16.85 39.44
C GLU A 74 -4.53 16.18 40.76
N GLY A 75 -3.91 15.10 41.24
CA GLY A 75 -2.85 14.28 40.65
C GLY A 75 -2.28 13.28 41.67
N ASP A 76 -1.65 12.21 41.16
CA ASP A 76 -0.67 11.34 41.81
C ASP A 76 -0.99 10.55 43.10
N ALA A 77 -0.10 9.57 43.35
CA ALA A 77 0.08 8.72 44.53
C ALA A 77 -1.09 7.74 44.88
N LEU A 78 -0.91 6.41 44.80
CA LEU A 78 -0.02 5.57 45.64
C LEU A 78 -0.32 5.80 47.14
N THR A 79 -0.75 4.83 47.95
CA THR A 79 -0.19 3.48 48.17
C THR A 79 -1.22 2.59 48.93
N THR A 80 -1.51 1.35 48.51
CA THR A 80 -0.88 0.07 48.96
C THR A 80 -1.62 -0.64 50.12
N ILE A 81 -1.47 -1.97 50.23
CA ILE A 81 -2.02 -2.90 51.27
C ILE A 81 -3.55 -3.12 51.13
N ALA A 82 -4.09 -4.20 50.56
CA ALA A 82 -3.83 -5.66 50.58
C ALA A 82 -4.42 -6.43 51.78
N ARG A 83 -4.80 -7.70 51.54
CA ARG A 83 -5.51 -8.68 52.42
C ARG A 83 -7.02 -8.43 52.59
N SER A 84 -7.87 -9.44 52.81
CA SER A 84 -7.87 -10.91 52.48
C SER A 84 -9.23 -11.52 52.90
N SER A 85 -9.48 -12.80 52.55
CA SER A 85 -10.58 -13.65 53.07
C SER A 85 -11.98 -13.36 52.48
N ALA A 86 -12.88 -14.32 52.23
CA ALA A 86 -12.81 -15.80 52.13
C ALA A 86 -14.00 -16.26 51.23
N ARG A 87 -13.98 -17.38 50.47
CA ARG A 87 -14.28 -18.77 50.88
C ARG A 87 -15.39 -18.91 51.96
N SER A 88 -16.40 -19.78 51.85
CA SER A 88 -16.74 -20.83 50.85
C SER A 88 -18.18 -21.35 51.11
N LEU A 89 -18.59 -22.42 50.39
CA LEU A 89 -19.79 -23.27 50.58
C LEU A 89 -21.06 -22.76 49.85
N GLU A 90 -21.96 -23.60 49.32
CA GLU A 90 -22.11 -25.08 49.28
C GLU A 90 -22.13 -25.57 47.78
N ASN A 91 -21.67 -26.76 47.35
CA ASN A 91 -22.12 -28.15 47.61
C ASN A 91 -23.63 -28.36 47.35
N THR A 92 -24.14 -29.38 46.63
CA THR A 92 -23.62 -30.67 46.06
C THR A 92 -24.52 -31.03 44.81
N SER A 93 -24.50 -32.11 44.01
CA SER A 93 -23.93 -33.49 43.96
C SER A 93 -24.01 -34.07 42.49
N VAL A 94 -23.18 -35.03 42.01
CA VAL A 94 -23.37 -36.53 41.96
C VAL A 94 -24.57 -37.00 41.10
N VAL A 95 -24.54 -37.98 40.15
CA VAL A 95 -23.55 -38.92 39.51
C VAL A 95 -24.19 -39.41 38.18
N ARG A 96 -23.57 -39.59 37.00
CA ARG A 96 -22.42 -40.42 36.49
C ARG A 96 -22.83 -41.85 36.02
N ALA A 97 -22.06 -42.41 35.08
CA ALA A 97 -22.08 -43.80 34.53
C ALA A 97 -23.15 -44.09 33.42
N ASN A 98 -22.92 -44.98 32.44
CA ASN A 98 -21.67 -45.60 31.94
C ASN A 98 -21.84 -46.08 30.47
N ALA A 99 -20.74 -46.32 29.76
CA ALA A 99 -20.75 -46.92 28.41
C ALA A 99 -20.34 -48.41 28.42
N LYS A 100 -20.79 -49.22 27.44
CA LYS A 100 -19.97 -50.20 26.68
C LYS A 100 -20.70 -51.09 25.65
N ASN A 101 -19.91 -51.51 24.65
CA ASN A 101 -19.90 -52.79 23.89
C ASN A 101 -20.68 -53.01 22.57
N ALA A 102 -19.98 -53.76 21.69
CA ALA A 102 -20.39 -54.69 20.63
C ALA A 102 -20.56 -54.21 19.16
N HIS A 103 -19.72 -54.76 18.26
CA HIS A 103 -19.98 -54.92 16.83
C HIS A 103 -20.89 -56.15 16.57
N PRO A 104 -21.58 -56.24 15.41
CA PRO A 104 -20.98 -56.92 14.26
C PRO A 104 -21.24 -56.29 12.87
N THR A 105 -20.49 -56.76 11.88
CA THR A 105 -20.56 -56.54 10.42
C THR A 105 -21.47 -57.58 9.70
N PRO A 106 -21.61 -57.61 8.35
CA PRO A 106 -21.82 -56.54 7.35
C PRO A 106 -22.91 -56.88 6.28
N THR A 107 -23.43 -55.89 5.51
CA THR A 107 -24.06 -56.17 4.18
C THR A 107 -24.13 -54.97 3.22
N THR A 108 -23.57 -55.15 2.01
CA THR A 108 -24.03 -54.76 0.64
C THR A 108 -25.05 -53.60 0.48
N VAL A 109 -24.91 -52.63 -0.44
CA VAL A 109 -25.12 -52.75 -1.92
C VAL A 109 -24.63 -51.47 -2.66
N THR A 110 -24.33 -51.60 -3.96
CA THR A 110 -23.94 -50.58 -4.97
C THR A 110 -24.89 -49.37 -5.11
N PRO A 111 -24.47 -48.31 -5.84
CA PRO A 111 -25.08 -48.15 -7.18
C PRO A 111 -24.09 -47.91 -8.33
N ALA A 112 -24.49 -48.42 -9.50
CA ALA A 112 -24.00 -48.13 -10.84
C ALA A 112 -24.72 -46.86 -11.41
N ASN A 113 -24.35 -46.22 -12.53
CA ASN A 113 -23.12 -46.13 -13.35
C ASN A 113 -23.38 -45.07 -14.46
N THR A 114 -22.33 -44.50 -15.08
CA THR A 114 -22.31 -43.80 -16.40
C THR A 114 -23.32 -42.67 -16.71
N ALA A 115 -22.76 -41.49 -17.01
CA ALA A 115 -23.16 -40.70 -18.19
C ALA A 115 -21.93 -39.97 -18.76
N ASN A 116 -21.58 -40.24 -20.02
CA ASN A 116 -20.39 -39.70 -20.70
C ASN A 116 -20.84 -38.75 -21.82
N GLN A 117 -20.26 -37.55 -21.94
CA GLN A 117 -20.24 -36.79 -23.21
C GLN A 117 -19.31 -35.56 -23.19
N VAL A 118 -18.11 -35.70 -23.79
CA VAL A 118 -17.32 -34.61 -24.38
C VAL A 118 -16.65 -35.19 -25.64
N PRO A 119 -16.76 -34.56 -26.84
CA PRO A 119 -16.14 -35.07 -28.06
C PRO A 119 -14.66 -34.67 -28.16
N ALA A 120 -13.85 -35.53 -28.79
CA ALA A 120 -12.45 -35.25 -29.09
C ALA A 120 -12.25 -34.66 -30.50
N LEU A 121 -11.18 -33.90 -30.69
CA LEU A 121 -10.62 -33.55 -32.00
C LEU A 121 -9.12 -33.89 -32.03
N ARG A 122 -8.59 -34.18 -33.22
CA ARG A 122 -7.35 -34.94 -33.43
C ARG A 122 -6.20 -34.12 -34.03
N GLU A 123 -5.02 -34.38 -33.47
CA GLU A 123 -3.76 -34.72 -34.18
C GLU A 123 -3.05 -33.68 -35.09
N ALA A 124 -1.93 -33.18 -34.55
CA ALA A 124 -0.58 -33.33 -35.12
C ALA A 124 -0.15 -32.37 -36.29
N PRO A 125 1.13 -32.37 -36.77
CA PRO A 125 1.92 -31.12 -36.77
C PRO A 125 2.56 -30.75 -38.13
N ILE A 126 3.08 -29.51 -38.24
CA ILE A 126 3.84 -29.03 -39.41
C ILE A 126 5.14 -28.36 -38.97
N ALA A 127 6.22 -28.65 -39.70
CA ALA A 127 7.51 -27.95 -39.58
C ALA A 127 8.00 -27.52 -40.98
N ARG A 128 8.47 -26.27 -41.11
CA ARG A 128 9.46 -25.74 -42.09
C ARG A 128 9.41 -24.20 -42.15
N LEU A 129 10.48 -23.61 -42.71
CA LEU A 129 10.75 -22.18 -42.91
C LEU A 129 11.00 -21.41 -41.58
N LEU A 130 12.00 -20.52 -41.46
CA LEU A 130 12.97 -20.00 -42.44
C LEU A 130 14.43 -20.22 -41.97
N ALA A 131 15.27 -20.76 -42.85
CA ALA A 131 16.72 -20.81 -42.67
C ALA A 131 17.44 -20.69 -44.01
N ARG A 132 17.55 -19.46 -44.56
CA ARG A 132 18.41 -19.18 -45.72
C ARG A 132 18.70 -17.68 -45.94
N ARG A 133 19.89 -17.25 -45.54
CA ARG A 133 20.80 -16.46 -46.39
C ARG A 133 22.24 -16.69 -45.93
N GLN A 134 23.11 -17.04 -46.87
CA GLN A 134 24.55 -17.15 -46.67
C GLN A 134 25.12 -15.72 -46.56
N ARG A 135 26.11 -15.44 -45.70
CA ARG A 135 27.53 -15.80 -45.83
C ARG A 135 28.10 -15.43 -47.20
N GLU A 136 28.86 -14.34 -47.24
CA GLU A 136 30.04 -14.23 -48.08
C GLU A 136 31.08 -13.34 -47.36
N MET A 137 32.34 -13.74 -47.48
CA MET A 137 33.55 -13.09 -46.96
C MET A 137 34.62 -13.33 -48.04
N PRO A 138 35.52 -12.37 -48.26
CA PRO A 138 36.92 -12.78 -48.29
C PRO A 138 37.83 -11.85 -47.49
N GLU A 139 38.71 -12.47 -46.71
CA GLU A 139 39.99 -11.92 -46.27
C GLU A 139 41.04 -12.15 -47.40
N PRO A 140 42.25 -11.53 -47.42
CA PRO A 140 43.27 -11.87 -46.40
C PRO A 140 44.38 -10.83 -46.06
N ASN A 141 45.16 -11.22 -45.04
CA ASN A 141 46.65 -11.25 -44.99
C ASN A 141 47.46 -10.29 -44.07
N GLU A 142 48.51 -10.92 -43.51
CA GLU A 142 49.82 -10.39 -43.08
C GLU A 142 49.98 -9.62 -41.74
N SER A 143 50.16 -10.42 -40.69
CA SER A 143 51.15 -10.26 -39.60
C SER A 143 52.62 -10.31 -40.15
N PRO A 144 53.74 -10.08 -39.40
CA PRO A 144 53.89 -10.18 -37.93
C PRO A 144 54.94 -9.27 -37.19
N SER A 145 54.96 -9.40 -35.84
CA SER A 145 56.13 -9.38 -34.90
C SER A 145 57.25 -8.32 -34.96
N GLY A 146 57.69 -7.79 -33.80
CA GLY A 146 58.95 -7.00 -33.69
C GLY A 146 59.37 -6.51 -32.28
N VAL A 147 59.99 -7.39 -31.50
CA VAL A 147 60.57 -7.18 -30.14
C VAL A 147 61.52 -5.97 -29.98
N ALA A 148 61.41 -5.18 -28.89
CA ALA A 148 62.56 -4.64 -28.10
C ALA A 148 62.15 -3.89 -26.80
N VAL A 149 63.05 -3.89 -25.80
CA VAL A 149 63.01 -3.20 -24.48
C VAL A 149 64.43 -2.62 -24.29
N PRO A 150 64.66 -1.35 -23.85
CA PRO A 150 64.49 -0.96 -22.44
C PRO A 150 64.13 0.51 -22.09
N SER A 151 63.82 0.67 -20.79
CA SER A 151 63.78 1.87 -19.93
C SER A 151 64.99 2.84 -20.09
N PRO A 152 64.95 4.12 -19.61
CA PRO A 152 64.18 4.60 -18.45
C PRO A 152 63.53 6.02 -18.50
N GLN A 153 62.94 6.40 -17.36
CA GLN A 153 62.54 7.76 -16.91
C GLN A 153 63.67 8.82 -17.07
N PRO A 154 63.41 10.16 -17.06
CA PRO A 154 62.50 10.83 -16.09
C PRO A 154 61.84 12.19 -16.48
N SER A 155 61.21 12.80 -15.44
CA SER A 155 61.11 14.24 -15.14
C SER A 155 59.89 15.07 -15.59
N ARG A 156 59.50 16.02 -14.72
CA ARG A 156 58.52 17.10 -14.92
C ARG A 156 59.22 18.34 -15.48
N PRO A 157 58.46 19.24 -16.13
CA PRO A 157 58.27 20.59 -15.58
C PRO A 157 56.76 20.91 -15.37
N THR A 158 56.23 21.81 -14.53
CA THR A 158 56.66 23.07 -13.83
C THR A 158 56.79 24.33 -14.68
N GLU A 159 55.84 25.25 -14.47
CA GLU A 159 55.81 26.68 -14.91
C GLU A 159 55.62 26.91 -16.43
N GLY A 160 54.98 28.00 -16.88
CA GLY A 160 54.44 29.17 -16.17
C GLY A 160 53.31 29.92 -16.94
N PRO A 161 52.91 31.14 -16.53
CA PRO A 161 51.62 31.76 -16.90
C PRO A 161 51.69 32.83 -18.03
N ARG A 162 50.56 33.00 -18.76
CA ARG A 162 50.12 34.20 -19.53
C ARG A 162 48.66 34.03 -20.01
N THR A 163 47.66 34.74 -19.46
CA THR A 163 47.14 36.10 -19.78
C THR A 163 46.23 36.23 -21.02
N HIS A 164 44.92 36.35 -20.78
CA HIS A 164 43.88 36.97 -21.64
C HIS A 164 43.57 36.28 -23.01
N ASN A 165 42.40 36.43 -23.65
CA ASN A 165 41.22 37.28 -23.36
C ASN A 165 39.88 36.68 -23.89
N ARG A 166 38.76 37.03 -23.24
CA ARG A 166 37.39 37.22 -23.78
C ARG A 166 36.92 36.40 -25.01
N CYS A 167 35.91 35.53 -24.81
CA CYS A 167 34.61 35.63 -25.54
C CYS A 167 33.49 34.83 -24.83
N CYS A 168 32.23 35.09 -25.18
CA CYS A 168 31.03 34.56 -24.50
C CYS A 168 30.35 33.43 -25.30
N ARG A 169 29.78 32.43 -24.59
CA ARG A 169 28.54 31.67 -24.87
C ARG A 169 28.23 30.80 -23.64
N GLU A 170 27.08 30.99 -22.98
CA GLU A 170 25.79 30.32 -23.22
C GLU A 170 25.84 28.80 -22.90
N GLY A 171 25.03 28.36 -21.93
CA GLY A 171 24.92 26.93 -21.57
C GLY A 171 24.95 26.60 -20.06
N SER A 172 24.15 27.28 -19.23
CA SER A 172 23.99 26.92 -17.81
C SER A 172 23.06 25.69 -17.64
N GLY A 173 23.52 24.53 -18.12
CA GLY A 173 22.90 23.26 -17.77
C GLY A 173 23.13 22.96 -16.29
N ALA A 174 22.06 22.62 -15.56
CA ALA A 174 22.19 22.17 -14.18
C ALA A 174 22.93 20.83 -14.15
N VAL A 175 24.20 20.85 -13.72
CA VAL A 175 25.00 19.64 -13.55
C VAL A 175 24.49 18.90 -12.31
N GLY A 176 23.57 17.97 -12.52
CA GLY A 176 23.27 16.94 -11.53
C GLY A 176 24.56 16.20 -11.13
N PRO A 177 24.65 15.71 -9.87
CA PRO A 177 25.92 15.24 -9.31
C PRO A 177 26.60 14.20 -10.21
N GLU A 178 27.83 14.50 -10.61
CA GLU A 178 28.58 13.72 -11.60
C GLU A 178 28.70 12.25 -11.12
N PRO A 179 28.33 11.26 -11.95
CA PRO A 179 28.26 9.87 -11.50
C PRO A 179 29.64 9.36 -11.11
N ILE A 180 29.78 8.98 -9.82
CA ILE A 180 31.04 8.60 -9.18
C ILE A 180 31.90 7.72 -10.11
N PRO A 181 33.12 8.16 -10.50
CA PRO A 181 33.92 7.44 -11.47
C PRO A 181 34.20 6.00 -11.02
N ARG A 182 34.18 5.04 -11.96
CA ARG A 182 34.25 3.59 -11.65
C ARG A 182 35.43 3.20 -10.75
N SER A 183 36.54 3.95 -10.78
CA SER A 183 37.71 3.79 -9.91
C SER A 183 37.40 3.96 -8.41
N TYR A 184 36.45 4.82 -8.04
CA TYR A 184 36.11 5.10 -6.64
C TYR A 184 35.13 4.08 -6.04
N ARG A 185 34.54 3.19 -6.85
CA ARG A 185 33.57 2.18 -6.37
C ARG A 185 34.19 1.18 -5.38
N HIS A 186 35.51 1.04 -5.36
CA HIS A 186 36.24 0.18 -4.41
C HIS A 186 36.46 0.87 -3.03
N LEU A 187 36.35 2.20 -2.95
CA LEU A 187 36.56 2.97 -1.70
C LEU A 187 35.32 2.99 -0.79
N MET A 188 34.18 2.52 -1.28
CA MET A 188 32.97 2.26 -0.49
C MET A 188 32.75 0.75 -0.41
N PRO A 189 33.34 0.04 0.58
CA PRO A 189 32.99 -1.36 0.83
C PRO A 189 31.53 -1.43 1.28
N SER A 190 30.64 -1.86 0.38
CA SER A 190 29.27 -2.18 0.74
C SER A 190 29.29 -3.29 1.80
N SER A 191 28.87 -2.96 3.03
CA SER A 191 28.84 -3.91 4.14
C SER A 191 28.15 -5.21 3.70
N PRO A 192 28.72 -6.40 4.00
CA PRO A 192 28.09 -7.68 3.69
C PRO A 192 26.64 -7.79 4.19
N ALA A 193 26.31 -7.18 5.34
CA ALA A 193 24.95 -7.11 5.87
C ALA A 193 24.01 -6.24 5.01
N VAL A 194 24.51 -5.13 4.45
CA VAL A 194 23.75 -4.28 3.52
C VAL A 194 23.55 -4.97 2.17
N SER A 195 24.56 -5.72 1.69
CA SER A 195 24.44 -6.58 0.50
C SER A 195 23.37 -7.66 0.71
N LEU A 196 23.36 -8.31 1.88
CA LEU A 196 22.34 -9.27 2.29
C LEU A 196 20.94 -8.64 2.30
N ALA A 197 20.74 -7.54 3.05
CA ALA A 197 19.45 -6.87 3.15
C ALA A 197 18.92 -6.41 1.78
N SER A 198 19.79 -5.82 0.94
CA SER A 198 19.46 -5.44 -0.43
C SER A 198 19.04 -6.64 -1.29
N SER A 199 19.72 -7.79 -1.14
CA SER A 199 19.41 -9.01 -1.88
C SER A 199 18.08 -9.64 -1.45
N VAL A 200 17.81 -9.68 -0.14
CA VAL A 200 16.56 -10.20 0.43
C VAL A 200 15.36 -9.33 0.04
N HIS A 201 15.53 -8.01 0.09
CA HIS A 201 14.52 -7.04 -0.38
C HIS A 201 14.27 -7.15 -1.90
N ALA A 202 15.31 -7.26 -2.72
CA ALA A 202 15.19 -7.30 -4.18
C ALA A 202 14.63 -8.63 -4.73
N GLY A 203 14.68 -9.72 -3.94
CA GLY A 203 14.11 -11.02 -4.30
C GLY A 203 13.29 -11.64 -3.17
N PRO A 204 12.07 -11.16 -2.87
CA PRO A 204 11.26 -11.71 -1.80
C PRO A 204 10.95 -13.20 -2.01
N GLY A 205 11.38 -14.02 -1.06
CA GLY A 205 11.23 -15.48 -1.10
C GLY A 205 12.23 -16.23 -1.98
N THR A 206 13.27 -15.57 -2.53
CA THR A 206 14.35 -16.26 -3.26
C THR A 206 15.47 -16.80 -2.35
N TYR A 207 15.49 -16.39 -1.08
CA TYR A 207 16.43 -16.88 -0.08
C TYR A 207 15.75 -17.88 0.87
N ALA A 208 16.43 -19.01 1.06
CA ALA A 208 16.21 -19.95 2.16
C ALA A 208 17.15 -19.60 3.33
N LEU A 209 16.65 -19.80 4.54
CA LEU A 209 17.37 -19.56 5.79
C LEU A 209 17.76 -20.90 6.42
N LEU A 210 19.04 -21.10 6.75
CA LEU A 210 19.54 -22.25 7.51
C LEU A 210 19.97 -21.77 8.90
N VAL A 211 19.24 -22.20 9.92
CA VAL A 211 19.53 -21.87 11.33
C VAL A 211 19.97 -23.08 12.15
N GLY A 212 20.98 -22.87 13.00
CA GLY A 212 21.42 -23.85 13.98
C GLY A 212 21.15 -23.42 15.43
N SER A 213 21.57 -24.26 16.37
CA SER A 213 21.27 -24.09 17.80
C SER A 213 21.89 -22.81 18.42
N GLY A 214 22.85 -22.20 17.74
CA GLY A 214 23.37 -20.88 18.10
C GLY A 214 22.38 -19.73 17.98
N VAL A 215 21.19 -19.93 17.39
CA VAL A 215 20.07 -18.96 17.39
C VAL A 215 19.17 -19.13 18.61
N SER A 216 18.95 -20.36 19.10
CA SER A 216 18.13 -20.65 20.29
C SER A 216 18.88 -20.43 21.61
N ARG A 217 20.21 -20.27 21.56
CA ARG A 217 21.08 -20.13 22.75
C ARG A 217 20.66 -19.00 23.69
N ASP A 218 20.26 -17.86 23.13
CA ASP A 218 19.94 -16.67 23.92
C ASP A 218 18.53 -16.77 24.57
N ALA A 219 17.69 -17.72 24.12
CA ALA A 219 16.49 -18.19 24.84
C ALA A 219 16.83 -19.13 26.02
N ARG A 220 18.10 -19.34 26.36
CA ARG A 220 18.61 -20.34 27.31
C ARG A 220 18.35 -21.81 26.90
N VAL A 221 17.99 -22.08 25.63
CA VAL A 221 17.91 -23.45 25.11
C VAL A 221 19.34 -24.00 24.95
N PRO A 222 19.66 -25.18 25.53
CA PRO A 222 20.99 -25.78 25.40
C PRO A 222 21.26 -26.22 23.95
N THR A 223 22.50 -26.08 23.47
CA THR A 223 22.90 -26.71 22.21
C THR A 223 22.99 -28.23 22.37
N GLY A 224 22.95 -29.00 21.29
CA GLY A 224 23.12 -30.46 21.35
C GLY A 224 24.41 -30.90 22.05
N TRP A 225 25.46 -30.06 22.02
CA TRP A 225 26.69 -30.27 22.78
C TRP A 225 26.49 -30.04 24.28
N ASP A 226 25.78 -28.98 24.69
CA ASP A 226 25.47 -28.73 26.11
C ASP A 226 24.58 -29.83 26.69
N VAL A 227 23.60 -30.33 25.91
CA VAL A 227 22.81 -31.51 26.28
C VAL A 227 23.70 -32.75 26.43
N THR A 228 24.62 -33.00 25.48
CA THR A 228 25.58 -34.12 25.56
C THR A 228 26.42 -34.06 26.85
N LEU A 229 26.91 -32.88 27.24
CA LEU A 229 27.64 -32.70 28.50
C LEU A 229 26.77 -32.95 29.75
N ASP A 230 25.49 -32.58 29.71
CA ASP A 230 24.57 -32.86 30.83
C ASP A 230 24.16 -34.34 30.91
N LEU A 231 24.01 -35.03 29.77
CA LEU A 231 23.81 -36.48 29.73
C LEU A 231 25.02 -37.22 30.34
N ILE A 232 26.26 -36.82 30.02
CA ILE A 232 27.47 -37.37 30.67
C ILE A 232 27.42 -37.19 32.19
N ARG A 233 27.01 -36.00 32.69
CA ARG A 233 26.85 -35.75 34.13
C ARG A 233 25.78 -36.64 34.76
N ARG A 234 24.62 -36.81 34.09
CA ARG A 234 23.53 -37.69 34.56
C ARG A 234 23.98 -39.15 34.60
N LEU A 235 24.76 -39.62 33.62
CA LEU A 235 25.32 -40.97 33.60
C LEU A 235 26.34 -41.18 34.73
N ALA A 236 27.25 -40.24 34.94
CA ALA A 236 28.19 -40.29 36.06
C ALA A 236 27.46 -40.32 37.41
N ALA A 237 26.46 -39.46 37.61
CA ALA A 237 25.64 -39.42 38.82
C ALA A 237 24.84 -40.72 39.05
N ALA A 238 24.27 -41.32 37.99
CA ALA A 238 23.58 -42.61 38.05
C ALA A 238 24.54 -43.75 38.47
N LEU A 239 25.76 -43.74 37.94
CA LEU A 239 26.86 -44.63 38.34
C LEU A 239 27.49 -44.28 39.71
N ARG A 240 27.01 -43.22 40.37
CA ARG A 240 27.52 -42.67 41.64
C ARG A 240 28.99 -42.26 41.61
N GLN A 241 29.42 -41.71 40.47
CA GLN A 241 30.77 -41.17 40.26
C GLN A 241 30.73 -39.65 40.08
N ASP A 242 31.83 -38.99 40.47
CA ASP A 242 32.08 -37.60 40.11
C ASP A 242 32.95 -37.57 38.84
N PRO A 243 32.47 -36.97 37.73
CA PRO A 243 33.27 -36.86 36.51
C PRO A 243 34.31 -35.72 36.55
N GLY A 244 34.22 -34.82 37.54
CA GLY A 244 35.06 -33.63 37.64
C GLY A 244 34.83 -32.62 36.49
N GLU A 245 35.83 -31.77 36.26
CA GLU A 245 35.79 -30.76 35.19
C GLU A 245 35.97 -31.37 33.79
N ASP A 246 36.72 -32.47 33.68
CA ASP A 246 37.02 -33.20 32.44
C ASP A 246 35.94 -34.25 32.11
N LEU A 247 34.72 -33.77 31.82
CA LEU A 247 33.57 -34.62 31.47
C LEU A 247 33.86 -35.56 30.30
N LEU A 248 34.51 -35.04 29.24
CA LEU A 248 34.83 -35.78 28.01
C LEU A 248 35.86 -36.87 28.28
N GLY A 249 36.95 -36.55 28.97
CA GLY A 249 37.95 -37.53 29.36
C GLY A 249 37.42 -38.53 30.39
N TRP A 250 36.51 -38.14 31.29
CA TRP A 250 35.83 -39.10 32.16
C TRP A 250 35.03 -40.11 31.34
N TYR A 251 34.24 -39.67 30.36
CA TYR A 251 33.48 -40.58 29.49
C TYR A 251 34.41 -41.50 28.69
N ARG A 252 35.43 -40.94 28.01
CA ARG A 252 36.46 -41.73 27.29
C ARG A 252 37.11 -42.81 28.16
N ARG A 253 37.39 -42.50 29.44
CA ARG A 253 38.01 -43.41 30.41
C ARG A 253 37.09 -44.53 30.91
N HIS A 254 35.76 -44.38 30.82
CA HIS A 254 34.79 -45.34 31.35
C HIS A 254 34.00 -46.10 30.28
N ALA A 255 33.55 -45.42 29.22
CA ALA A 255 32.77 -46.01 28.13
C ALA A 255 33.62 -46.52 26.96
N GLY A 256 34.86 -46.03 26.80
CA GLY A 256 35.79 -46.54 25.79
C GLY A 256 35.59 -45.98 24.37
N GLY A 257 35.09 -44.75 24.24
CA GLY A 257 34.94 -44.04 22.96
C GLY A 257 34.90 -42.52 23.15
N GLU A 258 34.76 -41.78 22.05
CA GLU A 258 34.30 -40.38 22.14
C GLU A 258 32.83 -40.34 22.61
N PRO A 259 32.41 -39.32 23.38
CA PRO A 259 31.03 -39.19 23.79
C PRO A 259 30.12 -38.89 22.60
N ASP A 260 29.17 -39.79 22.40
CA ASP A 260 28.15 -39.73 21.38
C ASP A 260 26.79 -39.51 22.07
N TYR A 261 26.01 -38.57 21.55
CA TYR A 261 24.66 -38.24 22.01
C TYR A 261 23.73 -39.46 21.96
N SER A 262 23.94 -40.33 20.97
CA SER A 262 23.15 -41.53 20.71
C SER A 262 23.30 -42.58 21.81
N SER A 263 24.54 -43.03 22.06
CA SER A 263 24.84 -44.02 23.09
C SER A 263 24.47 -43.52 24.48
N LEU A 264 24.70 -42.23 24.77
CA LEU A 264 24.29 -41.59 26.02
C LEU A 264 22.76 -41.64 26.24
N LEU A 265 21.95 -41.48 25.19
CA LEU A 265 20.49 -41.65 25.30
C LEU A 265 20.07 -43.11 25.43
N GLU A 266 20.80 -44.06 24.85
CA GLU A 266 20.55 -45.50 25.03
C GLU A 266 20.86 -45.97 26.45
N ASP A 267 22.02 -45.56 26.99
CA ASP A 267 22.49 -45.88 28.35
C ASP A 267 21.58 -45.30 29.44
N LEU A 268 21.02 -44.11 29.22
CA LEU A 268 20.18 -43.39 30.19
C LEU A 268 18.69 -43.70 30.07
N ALA A 269 18.20 -44.08 28.89
CA ALA A 269 16.77 -44.24 28.63
C ALA A 269 16.49 -45.42 27.68
N SER A 270 16.07 -46.55 28.28
CA SER A 270 15.90 -47.82 27.58
C SER A 270 14.64 -47.91 26.71
N SER A 271 13.66 -47.02 26.88
CA SER A 271 12.49 -46.91 25.98
C SER A 271 12.48 -45.57 25.22
N ARG A 272 11.74 -45.51 24.11
CA ARG A 272 11.66 -44.30 23.29
C ARG A 272 10.84 -43.19 23.98
N GLU A 273 9.85 -43.59 24.77
CA GLU A 273 9.06 -42.70 25.61
C GLU A 273 9.91 -42.06 26.71
N ASP A 274 10.81 -42.83 27.35
CA ASP A 274 11.76 -42.30 28.33
C ASP A 274 12.75 -41.31 27.67
N ARG A 275 13.29 -41.65 26.49
CA ARG A 275 14.16 -40.73 25.72
C ARG A 275 13.46 -39.42 25.40
N ARG A 276 12.20 -39.49 24.95
CA ARG A 276 11.40 -38.30 24.67
C ARG A 276 11.24 -37.43 25.91
N SER A 277 10.78 -37.97 27.04
CA SER A 277 10.52 -37.15 28.23
C SER A 277 11.80 -36.71 28.96
N LEU A 278 12.94 -37.37 28.73
CA LEU A 278 14.25 -36.83 29.08
C LEU A 278 14.57 -35.58 28.24
N LEU A 279 14.37 -35.63 26.92
CA LEU A 279 14.64 -34.53 26.00
C LEU A 279 13.67 -33.34 26.14
N GLU A 280 12.39 -33.62 26.37
CA GLU A 280 11.30 -32.66 26.61
C GLU A 280 11.69 -31.61 27.67
N SER A 281 12.40 -32.03 28.73
CA SER A 281 12.86 -31.16 29.82
C SER A 281 13.86 -30.06 29.40
N TYR A 282 14.58 -30.23 28.29
CA TYR A 282 15.52 -29.24 27.77
C TYR A 282 14.86 -28.21 26.83
N PHE A 283 13.68 -28.52 26.27
CA PHE A 283 13.05 -27.71 25.22
C PHE A 283 11.75 -27.03 25.65
N GLU A 284 10.89 -27.69 26.44
CA GLU A 284 9.67 -27.07 26.96
C GLU A 284 9.96 -26.29 28.26
N PRO A 285 9.48 -25.04 28.42
CA PRO A 285 9.63 -24.28 29.66
C PRO A 285 8.65 -24.73 30.76
N THR A 286 9.17 -24.82 31.99
CA THR A 286 8.34 -24.79 33.21
C THR A 286 7.62 -23.45 33.36
N ASP A 287 6.66 -23.37 34.28
CA ASP A 287 5.96 -22.11 34.55
C ASP A 287 6.94 -21.02 35.07
N ASP A 288 7.88 -21.38 35.95
CA ASP A 288 8.92 -20.45 36.43
C ASP A 288 9.86 -20.00 35.29
N GLU A 289 10.29 -20.91 34.41
CA GLU A 289 11.11 -20.57 33.24
C GLU A 289 10.36 -19.64 32.28
N ARG A 290 9.05 -19.84 32.12
CA ARG A 290 8.18 -19.04 31.25
C ARG A 290 8.00 -17.62 31.77
N ASP A 291 7.80 -17.45 33.08
CA ASP A 291 7.72 -16.14 33.74
C ASP A 291 9.07 -15.39 33.70
N GLU A 292 10.20 -16.12 33.67
CA GLU A 292 11.53 -15.55 33.39
C GLU A 292 11.84 -15.30 31.89
N GLY A 293 10.94 -15.70 30.98
CA GLY A 293 11.13 -15.60 29.52
C GLY A 293 12.14 -16.60 28.93
N ALA A 294 12.55 -17.62 29.67
CA ALA A 294 13.40 -18.71 29.19
C ALA A 294 12.61 -19.70 28.31
N LYS A 295 13.30 -20.30 27.31
CA LYS A 295 12.74 -21.16 26.27
C LYS A 295 11.52 -20.55 25.54
N MET A 296 11.46 -19.21 25.48
CA MET A 296 10.51 -18.43 24.68
C MET A 296 11.24 -17.83 23.45
N PRO A 297 10.51 -17.43 22.38
CA PRO A 297 11.16 -16.89 21.19
C PRO A 297 12.01 -15.64 21.49
N THR A 298 13.20 -15.56 20.90
CA THR A 298 14.12 -14.42 21.02
C THR A 298 13.79 -13.28 20.03
N ALA A 299 14.56 -12.20 20.01
CA ALA A 299 14.39 -11.16 18.99
C ALA A 299 14.70 -11.67 17.57
N ALA A 300 15.69 -12.57 17.41
CA ALA A 300 15.98 -13.22 16.13
C ALA A 300 14.76 -13.97 15.60
N HIS A 301 14.10 -14.76 16.46
CA HIS A 301 12.92 -15.54 16.07
C HIS A 301 11.77 -14.65 15.60
N ARG A 302 11.52 -13.53 16.29
CA ARG A 302 10.49 -12.55 15.88
C ARG A 302 10.86 -11.80 14.60
N ALA A 303 12.11 -11.36 14.46
CA ALA A 303 12.58 -10.69 13.24
C ALA A 303 12.56 -11.63 12.02
N ILE A 304 12.86 -12.93 12.19
CA ILE A 304 12.67 -13.96 11.16
C ILE A 304 11.17 -14.11 10.83
N ALA A 305 10.30 -14.15 11.83
CA ALA A 305 8.85 -14.25 11.62
C ALA A 305 8.25 -13.04 10.88
N ASP A 306 8.71 -11.82 11.17
CA ASP A 306 8.31 -10.62 10.44
C ASP A 306 8.87 -10.59 9.01
N LEU A 307 10.10 -11.07 8.77
CA LEU A 307 10.63 -11.27 7.41
C LEU A 307 9.83 -12.30 6.61
N VAL A 308 9.36 -13.37 7.25
CA VAL A 308 8.44 -14.35 6.62
C VAL A 308 7.07 -13.73 6.35
N LYS A 309 6.51 -12.96 7.29
CA LYS A 309 5.23 -12.25 7.16
C LYS A 309 5.24 -11.18 6.07
N GLY A 310 6.38 -10.51 5.87
CA GLY A 310 6.64 -9.64 4.72
C GLY A 310 6.84 -10.37 3.39
N GLY A 311 6.88 -11.71 3.39
CA GLY A 311 7.08 -12.55 2.21
C GLY A 311 8.53 -12.64 1.73
N TYR A 312 9.49 -12.09 2.48
CA TYR A 312 10.91 -12.05 2.12
C TYR A 312 11.62 -13.39 2.30
N LEU A 313 11.19 -14.18 3.29
CA LEU A 313 11.66 -15.55 3.53
C LEU A 313 10.47 -16.52 3.44
N LYS A 314 10.69 -17.71 2.87
CA LYS A 314 9.64 -18.74 2.69
C LYS A 314 10.06 -20.16 3.05
N VAL A 315 11.36 -20.43 3.07
CA VAL A 315 11.92 -21.73 3.42
C VAL A 315 12.93 -21.55 4.53
N ILE A 316 12.75 -22.28 5.63
CA ILE A 316 13.68 -22.34 6.74
C ILE A 316 14.12 -23.79 6.90
N VAL A 317 15.42 -24.04 6.83
CA VAL A 317 16.06 -25.31 7.21
C VAL A 317 16.59 -25.13 8.63
N THR A 318 16.36 -26.10 9.52
CA THR A 318 16.84 -26.01 10.90
C THR A 318 17.36 -27.35 11.41
N THR A 319 18.46 -27.30 12.17
CA THR A 319 18.97 -28.43 12.96
C THR A 319 18.32 -28.50 14.35
N ASN A 320 17.43 -27.57 14.68
CA ASN A 320 16.92 -27.41 16.04
C ASN A 320 15.64 -28.21 16.24
N PHE A 321 15.58 -28.96 17.35
CA PHE A 321 14.40 -29.70 17.76
C PHE A 321 13.32 -28.81 18.38
N ASP A 322 13.71 -27.65 18.93
CA ASP A 322 12.81 -26.69 19.58
C ASP A 322 11.70 -26.16 18.65
N ARG A 323 10.75 -25.43 19.23
CA ARG A 323 9.55 -24.91 18.54
C ARG A 323 9.49 -23.38 18.51
N LEU A 324 10.63 -22.70 18.74
CA LEU A 324 10.67 -21.24 18.89
C LEU A 324 10.34 -20.50 17.60
N LEU A 325 10.66 -21.08 16.44
CA LEU A 325 10.28 -20.55 15.13
C LEU A 325 8.77 -20.64 14.88
N GLU A 326 8.16 -21.80 15.18
CA GLU A 326 6.72 -22.01 15.06
C GLU A 326 5.94 -21.09 16.01
N LEU A 327 6.43 -20.88 17.23
CA LEU A 327 5.83 -19.96 18.19
C LEU A 327 5.93 -18.50 17.70
N ALA A 328 7.09 -18.05 17.23
CA ALA A 328 7.25 -16.69 16.69
C ALA A 328 6.39 -16.44 15.43
N LEU A 329 6.26 -17.44 14.55
CA LEU A 329 5.38 -17.37 13.39
C LEU A 329 3.91 -17.30 13.81
N ALA A 330 3.50 -18.08 14.82
CA ALA A 330 2.16 -18.02 15.38
C ALA A 330 1.86 -16.67 16.06
N GLU A 331 2.82 -16.09 16.81
CA GLU A 331 2.70 -14.74 17.41
C GLU A 331 2.36 -13.68 16.34
N VAL A 332 2.95 -13.77 15.14
CA VAL A 332 2.69 -12.81 14.05
C VAL A 332 1.53 -13.20 13.11
N GLY A 333 0.90 -14.36 13.32
CA GLY A 333 -0.27 -14.84 12.56
C GLY A 333 0.03 -15.71 11.33
N VAL A 334 1.23 -16.29 11.23
CA VAL A 334 1.66 -17.18 10.14
C VAL A 334 1.65 -18.64 10.61
N VAL A 335 1.05 -19.53 9.82
CA VAL A 335 1.06 -20.99 10.06
C VAL A 335 2.02 -21.66 9.07
N PRO A 336 3.20 -22.14 9.52
CA PRO A 336 4.15 -22.83 8.63
C PRO A 336 3.75 -24.28 8.33
N THR A 337 4.18 -24.78 7.18
CA THR A 337 4.24 -26.22 6.89
C THR A 337 5.51 -26.78 7.52
N VAL A 338 5.39 -27.65 8.53
CA VAL A 338 6.56 -28.25 9.20
C VAL A 338 6.86 -29.63 8.62
N ILE A 339 8.05 -29.82 8.07
CA ILE A 339 8.57 -31.07 7.54
C ILE A 339 9.62 -31.60 8.53
N SER A 340 9.22 -32.63 9.27
CA SER A 340 9.97 -33.24 10.39
C SER A 340 10.04 -34.78 10.34
N SER A 341 9.60 -35.38 9.24
CA SER A 341 9.69 -36.82 8.97
C SER A 341 9.75 -37.10 7.47
N THR A 342 10.06 -38.33 7.09
CA THR A 342 10.07 -38.78 5.70
C THR A 342 8.68 -38.69 5.06
N ALA A 343 7.64 -39.13 5.78
CA ALA A 343 6.25 -39.03 5.34
C ALA A 343 5.80 -37.56 5.17
N HIS A 344 6.27 -36.64 6.02
CA HIS A 344 6.01 -35.21 5.83
C HIS A 344 6.70 -34.65 4.57
N ALA A 345 7.89 -35.14 4.21
CA ALA A 345 8.58 -34.72 2.99
C ALA A 345 7.96 -35.30 1.70
N GLU A 346 7.50 -36.55 1.75
CA GLU A 346 6.82 -37.23 0.62
C GLU A 346 5.40 -36.68 0.39
N GLY A 347 4.69 -36.30 1.46
CA GLY A 347 3.38 -35.67 1.40
C GLY A 347 3.39 -34.15 1.23
N ALA A 348 4.57 -33.51 1.17
CA ALA A 348 4.67 -32.06 1.11
C ALA A 348 4.14 -31.48 -0.22
N LEU A 349 3.45 -30.34 -0.14
CA LEU A 349 3.24 -29.51 -1.32
C LEU A 349 4.60 -28.98 -1.84
N PRO A 350 4.76 -28.78 -3.16
CA PRO A 350 5.94 -28.12 -3.70
C PRO A 350 6.17 -26.76 -3.03
N LEU A 351 7.41 -26.47 -2.62
CA LEU A 351 7.79 -25.28 -1.84
C LEU A 351 7.26 -23.94 -2.41
N VAL A 352 7.09 -23.85 -3.74
CA VAL A 352 6.53 -22.70 -4.46
C VAL A 352 5.04 -22.44 -4.18
N HIS A 353 4.32 -23.39 -3.57
CA HIS A 353 2.91 -23.31 -3.20
C HIS A 353 2.68 -23.20 -1.69
N SER A 354 3.71 -23.39 -0.86
CA SER A 354 3.64 -23.15 0.59
C SER A 354 3.88 -21.68 0.92
N GLY A 355 3.15 -21.14 1.90
CA GLY A 355 3.36 -19.76 2.38
C GLY A 355 4.67 -19.61 3.16
N CYS A 356 4.91 -20.55 4.09
CA CYS A 356 6.18 -20.76 4.78
C CYS A 356 6.36 -22.26 5.02
N THR A 357 7.58 -22.76 4.86
CA THR A 357 7.96 -24.16 5.15
C THR A 357 9.17 -24.20 6.09
N ILE A 358 9.06 -24.94 7.19
CA ILE A 358 10.18 -25.27 8.09
C ILE A 358 10.57 -26.72 7.85
N ILE A 359 11.86 -26.98 7.62
CA ILE A 359 12.43 -28.31 7.40
C ILE A 359 13.36 -28.62 8.58
N LYS A 360 12.91 -29.45 9.52
CA LYS A 360 13.72 -29.92 10.66
C LYS A 360 14.52 -31.15 10.22
N VAL A 361 15.80 -31.00 9.90
CA VAL A 361 16.58 -32.06 9.22
C VAL A 361 16.91 -33.26 10.10
N HIS A 362 16.91 -33.08 11.43
CA HIS A 362 17.04 -34.17 12.41
C HIS A 362 15.67 -34.64 12.96
N GLY A 363 14.57 -34.06 12.48
CA GLY A 363 13.21 -34.30 12.97
C GLY A 363 12.79 -33.38 14.12
N ASP A 364 11.74 -33.77 14.83
CA ASP A 364 11.16 -33.05 15.97
C ASP A 364 11.17 -33.98 17.20
N TYR A 365 11.42 -33.48 18.41
CA TYR A 365 11.48 -34.33 19.61
C TYR A 365 10.12 -34.96 19.96
N LEU A 366 9.01 -34.38 19.47
CA LEU A 366 7.67 -34.96 19.56
C LEU A 366 7.40 -36.04 18.48
N SER A 367 8.28 -36.18 17.49
CA SER A 367 8.12 -37.11 16.36
C SER A 367 8.42 -38.56 16.77
N PRO A 368 7.64 -39.55 16.28
CA PRO A 368 8.05 -40.96 16.36
C PRO A 368 9.34 -41.23 15.57
N ASP A 369 9.70 -40.39 14.59
CA ASP A 369 10.81 -40.65 13.66
C ASP A 369 12.07 -39.82 14.02
N LEU A 370 12.24 -39.49 15.30
CA LEU A 370 13.41 -38.77 15.80
C LEU A 370 14.68 -39.62 15.60
N LYS A 371 15.52 -39.21 14.64
CA LYS A 371 16.82 -39.82 14.34
C LYS A 371 17.76 -39.60 15.53
N ASN A 372 18.24 -40.68 16.14
CA ASN A 372 19.00 -40.69 17.39
C ASN A 372 20.28 -41.54 17.35
N THR A 373 20.71 -42.12 16.22
CA THR A 373 22.03 -42.79 16.11
C THR A 373 23.00 -42.09 15.16
N VAL A 374 24.30 -42.34 15.29
CA VAL A 374 25.34 -41.85 14.36
C VAL A 374 25.08 -42.36 12.93
N GLU A 375 24.70 -43.62 12.78
CA GLU A 375 24.33 -44.21 11.48
C GLU A 375 23.06 -43.57 10.89
N GLU A 376 22.14 -43.11 11.76
CA GLU A 376 20.98 -42.33 11.36
C GLU A 376 21.31 -40.85 11.05
N LEU A 377 22.44 -40.32 11.51
CA LEU A 377 22.85 -38.92 11.30
C LEU A 377 23.89 -38.73 10.18
N ASP A 378 24.61 -39.79 9.79
CA ASP A 378 25.54 -39.75 8.65
C ASP A 378 24.83 -39.65 7.29
N SER A 379 23.54 -40.01 7.21
CA SER A 379 22.73 -39.88 5.98
C SER A 379 21.24 -39.57 6.23
N TYR A 380 20.66 -38.77 5.33
CA TYR A 380 19.22 -38.52 5.31
C TYR A 380 18.49 -39.53 4.42
N HIS A 381 17.17 -39.60 4.56
CA HIS A 381 16.33 -40.39 3.65
C HIS A 381 16.30 -39.72 2.26
N PRO A 382 16.27 -40.48 1.14
CA PRO A 382 16.27 -39.90 -0.21
C PRO A 382 15.18 -38.83 -0.46
N ALA A 383 14.03 -38.90 0.21
CA ALA A 383 13.00 -37.87 0.14
C ALA A 383 13.40 -36.53 0.80
N ILE A 384 14.13 -36.59 1.92
CA ILE A 384 14.71 -35.41 2.60
C ILE A 384 15.88 -34.88 1.78
N ASP A 385 16.73 -35.76 1.26
CA ASP A 385 17.85 -35.36 0.41
C ASP A 385 17.39 -34.66 -0.88
N ALA A 386 16.40 -35.21 -1.58
CA ALA A 386 15.81 -34.57 -2.77
C ALA A 386 15.12 -33.23 -2.46
N LEU A 387 14.61 -33.05 -1.24
CA LEU A 387 14.08 -31.77 -0.79
C LEU A 387 15.20 -30.74 -0.52
N LEU A 388 16.26 -31.16 0.18
CA LEU A 388 17.42 -30.30 0.46
C LEU A 388 18.19 -29.92 -0.81
N ASP A 389 18.36 -30.84 -1.76
CA ASP A 389 19.01 -30.56 -3.05
C ASP A 389 18.27 -29.48 -3.83
N ARG A 390 16.93 -29.53 -3.81
CA ARG A 390 16.08 -28.48 -4.38
C ARG A 390 16.22 -27.15 -3.65
N VAL A 391 16.19 -27.14 -2.31
CA VAL A 391 16.42 -25.91 -1.53
C VAL A 391 17.78 -25.30 -1.86
N PHE A 392 18.83 -26.13 -1.92
CA PHE A 392 20.21 -25.68 -2.09
C PHE A 392 20.62 -25.41 -3.55
N ASP A 393 19.81 -25.75 -4.56
CA ASP A 393 20.02 -25.34 -5.95
C ASP A 393 19.05 -24.22 -6.41
N GLU A 394 17.79 -24.26 -5.98
CA GLU A 394 16.76 -23.29 -6.40
C GLU A 394 16.89 -21.94 -5.67
N TYR A 395 17.34 -21.91 -4.41
CA TYR A 395 17.35 -20.71 -3.55
C TYR A 395 18.75 -20.15 -3.28
N GLY A 396 18.82 -18.88 -2.89
CA GLY A 396 19.96 -18.33 -2.14
C GLY A 396 19.95 -18.84 -0.71
N LEU A 397 21.08 -18.81 -0.02
CA LEU A 397 21.22 -19.42 1.30
C LEU A 397 21.77 -18.43 2.33
N ILE A 398 21.06 -18.23 3.43
CA ILE A 398 21.53 -17.46 4.58
C ILE A 398 21.80 -18.46 5.71
N VAL A 399 23.05 -18.58 6.16
CA VAL A 399 23.44 -19.49 7.26
C VAL A 399 23.66 -18.68 8.54
N CYS A 400 23.07 -19.09 9.67
CA CYS A 400 23.33 -18.50 10.98
C CYS A 400 23.26 -19.54 12.12
N GLY A 401 24.16 -19.46 13.10
CA GLY A 401 24.11 -20.28 14.33
C GLY A 401 24.39 -21.78 14.15
N TRP A 402 24.73 -22.25 12.94
CA TRP A 402 25.18 -23.62 12.66
C TRP A 402 26.70 -23.65 12.47
N SER A 403 27.38 -24.63 13.07
CA SER A 403 28.85 -24.70 13.11
C SER A 403 29.48 -25.59 12.03
N ALA A 404 28.67 -26.39 11.32
CA ALA A 404 29.09 -27.42 10.36
C ALA A 404 30.07 -28.49 10.90
N GLN A 405 30.39 -28.52 12.19
CA GLN A 405 31.47 -29.39 12.71
C GLN A 405 31.07 -30.87 12.82
N TRP A 406 29.86 -31.17 13.30
CA TRP A 406 29.43 -32.53 13.62
C TRP A 406 28.36 -33.09 12.66
N ASP A 407 27.73 -32.21 11.88
CA ASP A 407 26.59 -32.53 11.02
C ASP A 407 27.06 -32.94 9.61
N THR A 408 27.50 -34.20 9.49
CA THR A 408 28.04 -34.77 8.25
C THR A 408 27.00 -34.81 7.13
N ALA A 409 25.74 -35.16 7.42
CA ALA A 409 24.70 -35.22 6.40
C ALA A 409 24.36 -33.83 5.82
N LEU A 410 24.22 -32.78 6.64
CA LEU A 410 23.93 -31.44 6.11
C LEU A 410 25.12 -30.82 5.37
N ARG A 411 26.37 -31.09 5.82
CA ARG A 411 27.58 -30.80 5.02
C ARG A 411 27.49 -31.45 3.64
N ASN A 412 27.23 -32.76 3.60
CA ASN A 412 27.16 -33.52 2.35
C ASN A 412 26.04 -33.02 1.42
N ALA A 413 24.89 -32.61 1.97
CA ALA A 413 23.80 -32.01 1.21
C ALA A 413 24.18 -30.65 0.58
N ILE A 414 24.95 -29.82 1.29
CA ILE A 414 25.46 -28.56 0.76
C ILE A 414 26.60 -28.79 -0.25
N LEU A 415 27.46 -29.80 -0.05
CA LEU A 415 28.61 -30.12 -0.91
C LEU A 415 28.23 -30.81 -2.23
N ARG A 416 27.22 -31.69 -2.23
CA ARG A 416 26.78 -32.41 -3.45
C ARG A 416 26.00 -31.54 -4.43
N THR A 417 25.54 -30.37 -3.97
CA THR A 417 24.71 -29.43 -4.74
C THR A 417 25.55 -28.20 -5.14
N PRO A 418 26.17 -28.14 -6.34
CA PRO A 418 27.10 -27.06 -6.72
C PRO A 418 26.42 -25.72 -7.07
N GLY A 419 25.08 -25.66 -6.94
CA GLY A 419 24.20 -24.56 -7.32
C GLY A 419 24.51 -23.21 -6.67
N ARG A 420 24.40 -22.14 -7.47
CA ARG A 420 24.70 -20.73 -7.10
C ARG A 420 23.82 -19.77 -7.90
N ARG A 421 22.51 -20.06 -8.00
CA ARG A 421 21.55 -19.20 -8.74
C ARG A 421 21.41 -17.82 -8.08
N PHE A 422 21.52 -17.79 -6.76
CA PHE A 422 21.61 -16.61 -5.91
C PHE A 422 22.82 -16.73 -4.96
N ALA A 423 23.08 -15.71 -4.15
CA ALA A 423 24.24 -15.70 -3.26
C ALA A 423 24.06 -16.65 -2.05
N THR A 424 25.18 -17.04 -1.45
CA THR A 424 25.21 -17.60 -0.08
C THR A 424 25.81 -16.55 0.86
N TYR A 425 25.16 -16.30 1.99
CA TYR A 425 25.66 -15.44 3.07
C TYR A 425 25.87 -16.31 4.31
N TRP A 426 27.04 -16.18 4.95
CA TRP A 426 27.39 -16.97 6.13
C TRP A 426 27.60 -16.05 7.33
N MET A 427 26.63 -16.01 8.25
CA MET A 427 26.73 -15.24 9.48
C MET A 427 27.61 -15.98 10.49
N HIS A 428 28.66 -15.32 10.99
CA HIS A 428 29.58 -15.90 11.96
C HIS A 428 29.94 -14.91 13.08
N ARG A 429 30.12 -15.44 14.29
CA ARG A 429 30.51 -14.66 15.49
C ARG A 429 32.04 -14.62 15.61
N ASP A 430 32.62 -15.81 15.75
CA ASP A 430 34.05 -16.08 15.74
C ASP A 430 34.56 -16.41 14.32
N THR A 431 35.86 -16.68 14.15
CA THR A 431 36.40 -17.22 12.89
C THR A 431 35.80 -18.61 12.61
N PRO A 432 35.30 -18.88 11.39
CA PRO A 432 34.85 -20.23 11.01
C PRO A 432 35.93 -21.30 11.21
N ARG A 433 35.51 -22.53 11.53
CA ARG A 433 36.42 -23.70 11.58
C ARG A 433 36.52 -24.34 10.20
N ALA A 434 37.53 -25.19 9.99
CA ALA A 434 37.84 -25.80 8.69
C ALA A 434 36.63 -26.44 7.99
N GLU A 435 35.72 -27.05 8.75
CA GLU A 435 34.50 -27.70 8.26
C GLU A 435 33.47 -26.68 7.71
N ALA A 436 33.45 -25.46 8.25
CA ALA A 436 32.66 -24.34 7.75
C ALA A 436 33.41 -23.54 6.67
N GLU A 437 34.74 -23.41 6.78
CA GLU A 437 35.59 -22.80 5.73
C GLU A 437 35.50 -23.58 4.42
N GLU A 438 35.43 -24.92 4.47
CA GLU A 438 35.18 -25.76 3.29
C GLU A 438 33.85 -25.41 2.61
N LEU A 439 32.75 -25.28 3.37
CA LEU A 439 31.45 -24.90 2.81
C LEU A 439 31.43 -23.47 2.26
N ILE A 440 32.07 -22.53 2.97
CA ILE A 440 32.22 -21.14 2.54
C ILE A 440 33.01 -21.07 1.23
N ALA A 441 34.13 -21.78 1.11
CA ALA A 441 34.92 -21.87 -0.11
C ALA A 441 34.16 -22.60 -1.23
N HIS A 442 33.53 -23.74 -0.91
CA HIS A 442 32.74 -24.53 -1.85
C HIS A 442 31.66 -23.68 -2.48
N ARG A 443 30.84 -22.96 -1.69
CA ARG A 443 29.75 -22.10 -2.21
C ARG A 443 30.22 -20.73 -2.71
N ARG A 444 31.40 -20.26 -2.31
CA ARG A 444 31.81 -18.84 -2.36
C ARG A 444 30.85 -17.97 -1.55
N ALA A 445 30.56 -18.42 -0.32
CA ALA A 445 29.70 -17.67 0.59
C ALA A 445 30.35 -16.33 0.99
N ILE A 446 29.54 -15.31 1.13
CA ILE A 446 29.94 -14.00 1.62
C ILE A 446 29.90 -14.07 3.15
N PRO A 447 31.05 -13.95 3.86
CA PRO A 447 31.04 -13.92 5.32
C PRO A 447 30.40 -12.62 5.82
N VAL A 448 29.54 -12.73 6.81
CA VAL A 448 28.89 -11.62 7.52
C VAL A 448 29.23 -11.77 9.00
N GLN A 449 30.12 -10.91 9.51
CA GLN A 449 30.46 -10.94 10.92
C GLN A 449 29.32 -10.35 11.76
N ILE A 450 28.91 -11.05 12.82
CA ILE A 450 27.82 -10.68 13.73
C ILE A 450 28.28 -10.74 15.20
N ALA A 451 27.62 -10.00 16.09
CA ALA A 451 27.86 -10.10 17.54
C ALA A 451 27.05 -11.24 18.19
N ASP A 452 25.83 -11.43 17.71
CA ASP A 452 24.80 -12.37 18.17
C ASP A 452 23.72 -12.49 17.09
N ALA A 453 22.81 -13.47 17.21
CA ALA A 453 21.77 -13.71 16.21
C ALA A 453 20.65 -12.65 16.29
N ASP A 454 20.26 -12.24 17.50
CA ASP A 454 19.17 -11.31 17.76
C ASP A 454 19.40 -9.96 17.08
N SER A 455 20.51 -9.29 17.39
CA SER A 455 20.91 -8.00 16.80
C SER A 455 21.08 -8.10 15.28
N ALA A 456 21.53 -9.25 14.77
CA ALA A 456 21.75 -9.45 13.34
C ALA A 456 20.45 -9.56 12.54
N PHE A 457 19.46 -10.30 13.05
CA PHE A 457 18.15 -10.42 12.39
C PHE A 457 17.28 -9.18 12.59
N GLU A 458 17.35 -8.51 13.75
CA GLU A 458 16.72 -7.19 13.93
C GLU A 458 17.25 -6.17 12.91
N ALA A 459 18.58 -6.02 12.79
CA ALA A 459 19.19 -5.10 11.83
C ALA A 459 18.85 -5.46 10.38
N LEU A 460 18.76 -6.75 10.05
CA LEU A 460 18.30 -7.22 8.73
C LEU A 460 16.84 -6.81 8.47
N GLY A 461 15.93 -7.07 9.40
CA GLY A 461 14.51 -6.71 9.30
C GLY A 461 14.27 -5.20 9.18
N GLN A 462 14.97 -4.41 10.00
CA GLN A 462 14.95 -2.94 9.93
C GLN A 462 15.47 -2.44 8.57
N THR A 463 16.59 -2.98 8.07
CA THR A 463 17.17 -2.55 6.79
C THR A 463 16.28 -2.93 5.60
N VAL A 464 15.69 -4.14 5.59
CA VAL A 464 14.74 -4.57 4.55
C VAL A 464 13.48 -3.70 4.56
N THR A 465 12.98 -3.33 5.74
CA THR A 465 11.82 -2.44 5.90
C THR A 465 12.12 -1.04 5.36
N ALA A 466 13.27 -0.46 5.72
CA ALA A 466 13.68 0.85 5.22
C ALA A 466 13.87 0.88 3.68
N LEU A 467 14.37 -0.21 3.09
CA LEU A 467 14.45 -0.35 1.63
C LEU A 467 13.06 -0.41 0.97
N ALA A 468 12.11 -1.11 1.58
CA ALA A 468 10.74 -1.18 1.07
C ALA A 468 10.03 0.19 1.14
N GLU A 469 10.20 0.93 2.23
CA GLU A 469 9.69 2.31 2.35
C GLU A 469 10.31 3.26 1.31
N LEU A 470 11.60 3.10 0.99
CA LEU A 470 12.25 3.89 -0.06
C LEU A 470 11.68 3.59 -1.45
N VAL A 471 11.28 2.34 -1.74
CA VAL A 471 10.59 2.00 -3.00
C VAL A 471 9.16 2.54 -3.02
N ASP A 472 8.41 2.46 -1.91
CA ASP A 472 7.03 2.97 -1.86
C ASP A 472 6.98 4.50 -2.05
N ARG A 473 8.04 5.22 -1.65
CA ARG A 473 8.21 6.67 -1.85
C ARG A 473 8.67 7.07 -3.28
N GLN A 474 9.01 6.13 -4.18
CA GLN A 474 9.40 6.51 -5.54
C GLN A 474 8.18 6.92 -6.40
N PRO A 475 8.35 7.86 -7.37
CA PRO A 475 7.31 8.21 -8.34
C PRO A 475 6.97 7.04 -9.27
N GLY A 476 6.05 6.17 -8.82
CA GLY A 476 5.54 5.04 -9.59
C GLY A 476 4.39 5.42 -10.53
N ASP A 477 3.95 4.43 -11.31
CA ASP A 477 2.74 4.52 -12.14
C ASP A 477 1.53 5.02 -11.32
N THR A 478 0.75 5.93 -11.91
CA THR A 478 -0.55 6.37 -11.38
C THR A 478 -1.45 5.20 -11.00
N ALA A 479 -1.47 4.11 -11.79
CA ALA A 479 -2.25 2.91 -11.46
C ALA A 479 -1.78 2.23 -10.15
N ALA A 480 -0.47 2.16 -9.93
CA ALA A 480 0.10 1.62 -8.68
C ALA A 480 -0.18 2.54 -7.48
N ALA A 481 -0.11 3.86 -7.67
CA ALA A 481 -0.45 4.84 -6.65
C ALA A 481 -1.94 4.76 -6.26
N VAL A 482 -2.84 4.63 -7.25
CA VAL A 482 -4.28 4.42 -7.03
C VAL A 482 -4.56 3.09 -6.32
N ALA A 483 -3.81 2.02 -6.62
CA ALA A 483 -3.90 0.76 -5.91
C ALA A 483 -3.45 0.85 -4.44
N ARG A 484 -2.42 1.66 -4.13
CA ARG A 484 -2.01 1.97 -2.75
C ARG A 484 -3.09 2.78 -2.02
N LEU A 485 -3.58 3.86 -2.64
CA LEU A 485 -4.68 4.69 -2.11
C LEU A 485 -5.91 3.85 -1.73
N LYS A 486 -6.40 3.00 -2.64
CA LYS A 486 -7.55 2.09 -2.40
C LYS A 486 -7.28 1.05 -1.31
N ARG A 487 -6.01 0.69 -1.04
CA ARG A 487 -5.62 -0.18 0.08
C ARG A 487 -5.54 0.57 1.41
N TYR A 488 -5.16 1.85 1.39
CA TYR A 488 -4.92 2.63 2.61
C TYR A 488 -6.19 3.31 3.16
N LEU A 489 -7.17 3.65 2.30
CA LEU A 489 -8.42 4.31 2.72
C LEU A 489 -9.27 3.48 3.73
N PRO A 490 -9.49 2.16 3.56
CA PRO A 490 -10.44 1.44 4.42
C PRO A 490 -9.90 1.06 5.81
N ASP A 491 -8.60 1.21 6.06
CA ASP A 491 -7.94 0.79 7.30
C ASP A 491 -7.36 1.99 8.08
N PRO A 492 -7.96 2.38 9.23
CA PRO A 492 -7.45 3.47 10.06
C PRO A 492 -6.00 3.31 10.55
N THR A 493 -5.43 2.10 10.57
CA THR A 493 -4.01 1.90 10.87
C THR A 493 -3.12 2.52 9.78
N HIS A 494 -3.57 2.48 8.52
CA HIS A 494 -2.83 2.94 7.35
C HIS A 494 -2.88 4.47 7.14
N ARG A 495 -3.58 5.21 8.02
CA ARG A 495 -3.72 6.69 8.00
C ARG A 495 -2.41 7.47 7.76
N ILE A 496 -1.27 6.98 8.25
CA ILE A 496 0.04 7.61 8.07
C ILE A 496 0.48 7.43 6.62
N ARG A 497 0.52 6.19 6.11
CA ARG A 497 0.85 5.87 4.72
C ARG A 497 -0.08 6.55 3.71
N LEU A 498 -1.36 6.75 4.07
CA LEU A 498 -2.31 7.55 3.29
C LEU A 498 -1.89 9.03 3.23
N SER A 499 -1.57 9.63 4.38
CA SER A 499 -1.08 11.01 4.46
C SER A 499 0.24 11.18 3.69
N ASP A 500 1.20 10.29 3.90
CA ASP A 500 2.53 10.33 3.27
C ASP A 500 2.43 10.21 1.74
N LEU A 501 1.58 9.31 1.23
CA LEU A 501 1.33 9.13 -0.21
C LEU A 501 0.79 10.42 -0.85
N ILE A 502 -0.16 11.09 -0.20
CA ILE A 502 -0.80 12.29 -0.76
C ILE A 502 0.08 13.52 -0.57
N THR A 503 0.74 13.65 0.58
CA THR A 503 1.67 14.74 0.91
C THR A 503 2.88 14.71 -0.02
N GLY A 504 3.49 13.54 -0.24
CA GLY A 504 4.67 13.40 -1.11
C GLY A 504 4.38 13.71 -2.57
N GLU A 505 3.23 13.28 -3.11
CA GLU A 505 2.80 13.64 -4.47
C GLU A 505 2.46 15.13 -4.60
N THR A 506 1.95 15.75 -3.53
CA THR A 506 1.71 17.19 -3.46
C THR A 506 3.01 17.98 -3.43
N GLU A 507 3.99 17.57 -2.64
CA GLU A 507 5.29 18.22 -2.53
C GLU A 507 6.10 18.07 -3.83
N HIS A 508 6.14 16.87 -4.42
CA HIS A 508 6.73 16.65 -5.75
C HIS A 508 6.11 17.55 -6.83
N LEU A 509 4.77 17.71 -6.84
CA LEU A 509 4.09 18.63 -7.76
C LEU A 509 4.48 20.08 -7.50
N ILE A 510 4.52 20.52 -6.24
CA ILE A 510 4.88 21.89 -5.84
C ILE A 510 6.32 22.22 -6.25
N GLU A 511 7.27 21.32 -5.99
CA GLU A 511 8.68 21.48 -6.38
C GLU A 511 8.82 21.55 -7.91
N TYR A 512 8.21 20.62 -8.65
CA TYR A 512 8.29 20.57 -10.11
C TYR A 512 7.75 21.83 -10.79
N VAL A 513 6.71 22.47 -10.23
CA VAL A 513 6.11 23.68 -10.82
C VAL A 513 6.76 24.99 -10.39
N ALA A 514 7.62 24.98 -9.36
CA ALA A 514 8.19 26.20 -8.79
C ALA A 514 9.19 26.91 -9.72
N ASP A 515 10.06 26.15 -10.39
CA ASP A 515 11.13 26.68 -11.24
C ASP A 515 10.65 27.17 -12.63
N LEU A 516 9.36 27.03 -12.95
CA LEU A 516 8.82 27.27 -14.30
C LEU A 516 8.61 28.79 -14.56
N PRO A 517 9.46 29.47 -15.36
CA PRO A 517 9.55 30.93 -15.37
C PRO A 517 8.28 31.64 -15.86
N VAL A 518 7.83 32.66 -15.13
CA VAL A 518 6.68 33.54 -15.51
C VAL A 518 7.12 34.89 -16.11
N ALA A 519 8.43 35.14 -16.18
CA ALA A 519 9.03 36.38 -16.68
C ALA A 519 10.17 36.04 -17.67
N GLY A 520 10.61 37.03 -18.46
CA GLY A 520 11.69 36.85 -19.45
C GLY A 520 11.34 36.01 -20.69
N VAL A 521 10.17 35.37 -20.72
CA VAL A 521 9.69 34.51 -21.81
C VAL A 521 8.67 35.20 -22.72
N ASP A 522 8.56 34.71 -23.95
CA ASP A 522 7.43 35.01 -24.84
C ASP A 522 6.18 34.28 -24.32
N VAL A 523 5.08 35.00 -24.15
CA VAL A 523 3.84 34.41 -23.61
C VAL A 523 3.17 33.51 -24.65
N VAL A 524 3.08 33.99 -25.90
CA VAL A 524 2.33 33.33 -26.97
C VAL A 524 2.98 32.00 -27.33
N ALA A 525 4.31 31.97 -27.45
CA ALA A 525 5.06 30.74 -27.71
C ALA A 525 5.13 29.77 -26.52
N THR A 526 4.86 30.23 -25.29
CA THR A 526 4.99 29.40 -24.06
C THR A 526 3.64 28.93 -23.52
N TYR A 527 2.53 29.61 -23.82
CA TYR A 527 1.25 29.43 -23.12
C TYR A 527 0.70 28.00 -23.21
N GLU A 528 0.56 27.43 -24.41
CA GLU A 528 0.06 26.06 -24.57
C GLU A 528 1.02 25.04 -23.92
N GLN A 529 2.32 25.15 -24.20
CA GLN A 529 3.31 24.22 -23.65
C GLN A 529 3.32 24.27 -22.11
N ARG A 530 3.14 25.45 -21.51
CA ARG A 530 3.03 25.60 -20.05
C ARG A 530 1.76 24.95 -19.51
N MET A 531 0.62 25.12 -20.20
CA MET A 531 -0.64 24.47 -19.85
C MET A 531 -0.46 22.93 -19.87
N ARG A 532 0.07 22.37 -20.96
CA ARG A 532 0.40 20.93 -21.06
C ARG A 532 1.34 20.46 -19.95
N THR A 533 2.42 21.20 -19.65
CA THR A 533 3.34 20.88 -18.54
C THR A 533 2.65 20.84 -17.18
N TYR A 534 1.68 21.72 -16.92
CA TYR A 534 0.89 21.67 -15.68
C TYR A 534 -0.11 20.50 -15.66
N GLU A 535 -0.73 20.16 -16.80
CA GLU A 535 -1.63 19.00 -16.92
C GLU A 535 -0.89 17.69 -16.65
N GLU A 536 0.23 17.48 -17.31
CA GLU A 536 1.09 16.29 -17.19
C GLU A 536 1.60 16.10 -15.76
N ALA A 537 2.12 17.17 -15.13
CA ALA A 537 2.59 17.13 -13.75
C ALA A 537 1.45 16.87 -12.74
N SER A 538 0.28 17.48 -12.95
CA SER A 538 -0.86 17.37 -12.02
C SER A 538 -1.61 16.04 -12.14
N ALA A 539 -1.49 15.34 -13.28
CA ALA A 539 -2.35 14.20 -13.62
C ALA A 539 -2.42 13.09 -12.56
N ARG A 540 -1.27 12.74 -11.95
CA ARG A 540 -1.20 11.68 -10.93
C ARG A 540 -1.87 12.11 -9.62
N LEU A 541 -1.59 13.32 -9.12
CA LEU A 541 -2.23 13.85 -7.92
C LEU A 541 -3.73 14.09 -8.13
N ALA A 542 -4.13 14.65 -9.28
CA ALA A 542 -5.53 14.84 -9.62
C ALA A 542 -6.29 13.50 -9.70
N THR A 543 -5.70 12.45 -10.28
CA THR A 543 -6.30 11.10 -10.27
C THR A 543 -6.43 10.57 -8.84
N LEU A 544 -5.41 10.75 -7.98
CA LEU A 544 -5.47 10.35 -6.57
C LEU A 544 -6.55 11.12 -5.79
N LEU A 545 -6.70 12.42 -6.02
CA LEU A 545 -7.74 13.24 -5.39
C LEU A 545 -9.15 12.85 -5.84
N ALA A 546 -9.35 12.56 -7.13
CA ALA A 546 -10.66 12.13 -7.65
C ALA A 546 -11.05 10.73 -7.14
N VAL A 547 -10.10 9.79 -7.09
CA VAL A 547 -10.30 8.48 -6.44
C VAL A 547 -10.56 8.66 -4.94
N GLY A 548 -9.77 9.50 -4.28
CA GLY A 548 -9.83 9.76 -2.85
C GLY A 548 -11.17 10.34 -2.40
N ALA A 549 -11.64 11.39 -3.07
CA ALA A 549 -12.93 12.03 -2.79
C ALA A 549 -14.13 11.14 -3.13
N ARG A 550 -13.99 10.19 -4.07
CA ARG A 550 -15.03 9.18 -4.36
C ARG A 550 -15.19 8.15 -3.24
N PHE A 551 -14.07 7.73 -2.63
CA PHE A 551 -14.04 6.64 -1.64
C PHE A 551 -13.83 7.13 -0.21
N SER A 552 -13.80 8.44 0.04
CA SER A 552 -13.75 9.01 1.38
C SER A 552 -15.09 8.88 2.12
N ASP A 553 -14.99 8.43 3.34
CA ASP A 553 -16.07 8.04 4.26
C ASP A 553 -15.93 8.68 5.67
N THR A 554 -14.84 9.41 5.94
CA THR A 554 -14.57 10.07 7.23
C THR A 554 -14.13 11.52 7.06
N GLU A 555 -14.41 12.34 8.07
CA GLU A 555 -13.94 13.74 8.12
C GLU A 555 -12.42 13.88 8.00
N ARG A 556 -11.63 12.88 8.45
CA ARG A 556 -10.18 12.88 8.26
C ARG A 556 -9.78 12.75 6.78
N HIS A 557 -10.52 11.97 6.00
CA HIS A 557 -10.31 11.88 4.56
C HIS A 557 -10.68 13.21 3.88
N ASP A 558 -11.82 13.80 4.25
CA ASP A 558 -12.28 15.09 3.74
C ASP A 558 -11.29 16.23 4.06
N GLN A 559 -10.71 16.22 5.27
CA GLN A 559 -9.68 17.16 5.69
C GLN A 559 -8.38 16.99 4.90
N LEU A 560 -7.91 15.75 4.66
CA LEU A 560 -6.70 15.50 3.87
C LEU A 560 -6.81 16.05 2.43
N TRP A 561 -8.00 15.96 1.82
CA TRP A 561 -8.27 16.57 0.51
C TRP A 561 -8.23 18.10 0.56
N ALA A 562 -8.80 18.71 1.62
CA ALA A 562 -8.75 20.15 1.83
C ALA A 562 -7.31 20.65 2.09
N ASP A 563 -6.56 20.01 3.00
CA ASP A 563 -5.17 20.34 3.32
C ASP A 563 -4.25 20.24 2.08
N THR A 564 -4.51 19.26 1.21
CA THR A 564 -3.81 19.11 -0.07
C THR A 564 -4.05 20.29 -1.01
N VAL A 565 -5.32 20.69 -1.17
CA VAL A 565 -5.68 21.80 -2.07
C VAL A 565 -5.29 23.15 -1.48
N ASP A 566 -5.32 23.32 -0.15
CA ASP A 566 -4.80 24.52 0.52
C ASP A 566 -3.29 24.65 0.32
N ARG A 567 -2.52 23.57 0.53
CA ARG A 567 -1.07 23.53 0.24
C ARG A 567 -0.76 23.87 -1.22
N LEU A 568 -1.58 23.45 -2.19
CA LEU A 568 -1.44 23.87 -3.58
C LEU A 568 -1.80 25.35 -3.79
N ALA A 569 -2.90 25.80 -3.21
CA ALA A 569 -3.45 27.15 -3.38
C ALA A 569 -2.56 28.26 -2.79
N ASN A 570 -2.02 28.01 -1.59
CA ASN A 570 -1.24 28.97 -0.80
C ASN A 570 0.29 28.72 -0.85
N ARG A 571 0.78 27.92 -1.81
CA ARG A 571 2.22 27.74 -2.05
C ARG A 571 2.91 29.04 -2.51
N PRO A 572 4.24 29.16 -2.40
CA PRO A 572 4.96 30.32 -2.92
C PRO A 572 4.74 30.51 -4.44
N LEU A 573 4.11 31.62 -4.82
CA LEU A 573 3.86 31.99 -6.22
C LEU A 573 4.57 33.28 -6.61
N ALA A 574 5.01 33.37 -7.86
CA ALA A 574 5.66 34.56 -8.40
C ALA A 574 4.63 35.67 -8.65
N GLY A 575 4.68 36.72 -7.82
CA GLY A 575 3.80 37.90 -7.92
C GLY A 575 4.19 38.94 -8.98
N SER A 576 5.19 38.67 -9.83
CA SER A 576 5.60 39.58 -10.92
C SER A 576 6.09 38.80 -12.14
N GLY A 577 5.93 39.39 -13.34
CA GLY A 577 6.12 38.69 -14.60
C GLY A 577 5.02 39.01 -15.62
N LYS A 578 4.66 38.03 -16.45
CA LYS A 578 3.63 38.14 -17.49
C LYS A 578 2.26 37.71 -16.93
N THR A 579 1.24 38.57 -16.99
CA THR A 579 -0.07 38.36 -16.33
C THR A 579 -0.71 36.99 -16.59
N HIS A 580 -0.75 36.53 -17.84
CA HIS A 580 -1.35 35.24 -18.19
C HIS A 580 -0.58 34.05 -17.56
N LEU A 581 0.75 34.14 -17.47
CA LEU A 581 1.58 33.10 -16.83
C LEU A 581 1.52 33.17 -15.29
N ILE A 582 1.42 34.38 -14.72
CA ILE A 582 1.18 34.57 -13.27
C ILE A 582 -0.13 33.89 -12.86
N ARG A 583 -1.20 34.11 -13.64
CA ARG A 583 -2.52 33.49 -13.43
C ARG A 583 -2.50 31.97 -13.56
N MET A 584 -1.87 31.46 -14.63
CA MET A 584 -1.76 30.03 -14.89
C MET A 584 -0.99 29.26 -13.80
N GLN A 585 -0.23 29.91 -12.92
CA GLN A 585 0.35 29.24 -11.73
C GLN A 585 -0.72 28.54 -10.87
N GLN A 586 -1.96 29.04 -10.82
CA GLN A 586 -3.05 28.37 -10.09
C GLN A 586 -3.73 27.23 -10.88
N TYR A 587 -3.24 26.85 -12.06
CA TYR A 587 -3.85 25.81 -12.89
C TYR A 587 -3.74 24.38 -12.29
N PRO A 588 -2.61 23.95 -11.69
CA PRO A 588 -2.56 22.72 -10.89
C PRO A 588 -3.60 22.69 -9.76
N THR A 589 -3.79 23.83 -9.09
CA THR A 589 -4.80 24.01 -8.04
C THR A 589 -6.22 23.85 -8.60
N LEU A 590 -6.51 24.47 -9.76
CA LEU A 590 -7.79 24.35 -10.45
C LEU A 590 -8.10 22.89 -10.82
N LEU A 591 -7.11 22.16 -11.38
CA LEU A 591 -7.26 20.73 -11.70
C LEU A 591 -7.53 19.89 -10.44
N ALA A 592 -6.87 20.18 -9.32
CA ALA A 592 -7.09 19.51 -8.04
C ALA A 592 -8.49 19.77 -7.47
N ILE A 593 -9.00 21.01 -7.56
CA ILE A 593 -10.37 21.38 -7.15
C ILE A 593 -11.42 20.61 -7.95
N TYR A 594 -11.29 20.59 -9.28
CA TYR A 594 -12.19 19.82 -10.16
C TYR A 594 -12.10 18.32 -9.90
N ALA A 595 -10.91 17.78 -9.64
CA ALA A 595 -10.72 16.37 -9.35
C ALA A 595 -11.48 15.93 -8.08
N VAL A 596 -11.33 16.66 -6.97
CA VAL A 596 -12.09 16.41 -5.73
C VAL A 596 -13.60 16.51 -6.01
N ALA A 597 -14.04 17.56 -6.72
CA ALA A 597 -15.45 17.78 -7.01
C ALA A 597 -16.08 16.68 -7.87
N LEU A 598 -15.39 16.21 -8.92
CA LEU A 598 -15.84 15.10 -9.77
C LEU A 598 -15.89 13.78 -8.99
N GLY A 599 -14.91 13.51 -8.12
CA GLY A 599 -14.89 12.32 -7.26
C GLY A 599 -16.09 12.29 -6.30
N SER A 600 -16.30 13.38 -5.57
CA SER A 600 -17.41 13.58 -4.64
C SER A 600 -18.79 13.55 -5.31
N ALA A 601 -18.96 14.28 -6.43
CA ALA A 601 -20.22 14.29 -7.17
C ALA A 601 -20.55 12.89 -7.74
N ALA A 602 -19.55 12.15 -8.22
CA ALA A 602 -19.72 10.77 -8.67
C ALA A 602 -20.09 9.79 -7.54
N ALA A 603 -19.77 10.11 -6.29
CA ALA A 603 -20.20 9.37 -5.09
C ALA A 603 -21.53 9.87 -4.50
N ASN A 604 -22.01 11.04 -4.94
CA ASN A 604 -23.07 11.82 -4.27
C ASN A 604 -22.79 12.10 -2.78
N ARG A 605 -21.49 12.22 -2.43
CA ARG A 605 -20.99 12.60 -1.10
C ARG A 605 -20.12 13.85 -1.26
N VAL A 606 -20.62 14.97 -0.77
CA VAL A 606 -20.18 16.33 -1.14
C VAL A 606 -19.39 17.05 -0.05
N GLU A 607 -19.27 16.47 1.15
CA GLU A 607 -18.52 17.03 2.27
C GLU A 607 -17.05 17.39 1.93
N PRO A 608 -16.29 16.64 1.11
CA PRO A 608 -14.99 17.09 0.63
C PRO A 608 -15.04 18.41 -0.14
N ILE A 609 -16.03 18.60 -1.00
CA ILE A 609 -16.24 19.84 -1.76
C ILE A 609 -16.65 20.96 -0.81
N ALA A 610 -17.61 20.70 0.09
CA ALA A 610 -18.12 21.70 1.02
C ALA A 610 -17.00 22.22 1.94
N ARG A 611 -16.12 21.33 2.42
CA ARG A 611 -14.92 21.71 3.17
C ARG A 611 -13.97 22.55 2.32
N LEU A 612 -13.56 22.02 1.16
CA LEU A 612 -12.62 22.67 0.25
C LEU A 612 -13.05 24.09 -0.17
N LEU A 613 -14.33 24.30 -0.51
CA LEU A 613 -14.83 25.62 -0.94
C LEU A 613 -15.15 26.55 0.24
N GLY A 614 -15.50 26.00 1.40
CA GLY A 614 -15.93 26.76 2.58
C GLY A 614 -14.79 27.18 3.52
N THR A 615 -13.78 26.33 3.72
CA THR A 615 -12.70 26.57 4.71
C THR A 615 -11.43 27.15 4.10
N ILE A 616 -11.17 26.93 2.80
CA ILE A 616 -9.92 27.36 2.16
C ILE A 616 -10.03 28.82 1.70
N THR A 617 -9.06 29.62 2.11
CA THR A 617 -8.92 31.03 1.74
C THR A 617 -7.51 31.30 1.25
N ILE A 618 -7.37 32.06 0.17
CA ILE A 618 -6.07 32.46 -0.34
C ILE A 618 -5.64 33.79 0.28
N GLU A 619 -4.41 33.85 0.79
CA GLU A 619 -3.81 35.05 1.33
C GLU A 619 -2.85 35.68 0.31
N ALA A 620 -3.33 36.72 -0.38
CA ALA A 620 -2.51 37.57 -1.23
C ALA A 620 -2.01 38.78 -0.42
N GLN A 621 -0.93 39.42 -0.88
CA GLN A 621 -0.07 40.34 -0.08
C GLN A 621 -0.78 41.48 0.69
N ASN A 622 -2.02 41.84 0.35
CA ASN A 622 -2.84 42.80 1.12
C ASN A 622 -4.35 42.41 1.19
N TYR A 623 -4.74 41.18 0.81
CA TYR A 623 -6.15 40.77 0.85
C TYR A 623 -6.33 39.24 1.00
N ARG A 624 -7.42 38.85 1.65
CA ARG A 624 -7.85 37.46 1.83
C ARG A 624 -9.20 37.24 1.14
N THR A 625 -9.35 36.14 0.42
CA THR A 625 -10.54 35.82 -0.40
C THR A 625 -10.77 34.30 -0.41
N ARG A 626 -12.00 33.82 -0.67
CA ARG A 626 -12.28 32.38 -0.76
C ARG A 626 -11.59 31.74 -1.95
N LEU A 627 -11.32 30.43 -1.85
CA LEU A 627 -10.68 29.65 -2.90
C LEU A 627 -11.35 29.81 -4.28
N VAL A 628 -12.68 29.76 -4.34
CA VAL A 628 -13.45 29.91 -5.61
C VAL A 628 -13.24 31.25 -6.31
N ALA A 629 -13.13 32.33 -5.55
CA ALA A 629 -13.00 33.68 -6.10
C ALA A 629 -11.61 33.92 -6.72
N ALA A 630 -10.56 33.35 -6.13
CA ALA A 630 -9.19 33.44 -6.66
C ALA A 630 -8.84 32.34 -7.68
N VAL A 631 -9.42 31.12 -7.58
CA VAL A 631 -9.07 29.96 -8.40
C VAL A 631 -10.31 29.41 -9.11
N ASN A 632 -10.56 29.92 -10.31
CA ASN A 632 -11.65 29.51 -11.20
C ASN A 632 -11.23 29.69 -12.67
N ALA A 633 -12.04 29.14 -13.59
CA ALA A 633 -11.74 29.10 -15.01
C ALA A 633 -11.36 30.46 -15.63
N TRP A 634 -12.04 31.56 -15.28
CA TRP A 634 -11.79 32.89 -15.85
C TRP A 634 -10.60 33.63 -15.21
N GLN A 635 -10.27 33.36 -13.95
CA GLN A 635 -9.13 34.00 -13.29
C GLN A 635 -7.80 33.28 -13.58
N VAL A 636 -7.84 31.96 -13.79
CA VAL A 636 -6.64 31.12 -13.97
C VAL A 636 -6.25 30.97 -15.44
N CYS A 637 -7.23 30.84 -16.34
CA CYS A 637 -7.02 30.58 -17.76
C CYS A 637 -7.59 31.71 -18.62
N ASP A 638 -6.85 32.09 -19.66
CA ASP A 638 -7.25 33.09 -20.63
C ASP A 638 -7.92 32.42 -21.84
N GLY A 639 -9.23 32.62 -21.99
CA GLY A 639 -10.03 31.94 -23.02
C GLY A 639 -9.63 32.29 -24.45
N ASP A 640 -9.23 33.54 -24.71
CA ASP A 640 -8.85 33.98 -26.05
C ASP A 640 -7.46 33.46 -26.43
N MET A 641 -6.55 33.34 -25.46
CA MET A 641 -5.28 32.63 -25.65
C MET A 641 -5.50 31.14 -25.98
N LEU A 642 -6.50 30.46 -25.40
CA LEU A 642 -6.83 29.08 -25.79
C LEU A 642 -7.36 29.02 -27.23
N ARG A 643 -8.27 29.91 -27.63
CA ARG A 643 -8.78 29.98 -29.02
C ARG A 643 -7.68 30.20 -30.05
N GLN A 644 -6.68 31.01 -29.72
CA GLN A 644 -5.62 31.39 -30.65
C GLN A 644 -4.53 30.32 -30.78
N LEU A 645 -4.30 29.51 -29.74
CA LEU A 645 -3.08 28.71 -29.59
C LEU A 645 -3.29 27.19 -29.42
N VAL A 646 -4.53 26.73 -29.17
CA VAL A 646 -4.83 25.31 -28.97
C VAL A 646 -5.71 24.82 -30.11
N GLU A 647 -5.16 23.90 -30.91
CA GLU A 647 -5.84 23.29 -32.06
C GLU A 647 -7.17 22.65 -31.63
N GLY A 648 -8.25 23.02 -32.31
CA GLY A 648 -9.61 22.54 -32.06
C GLY A 648 -10.39 23.30 -30.99
N LEU A 649 -9.85 24.37 -30.40
CA LEU A 649 -10.57 25.24 -29.46
C LEU A 649 -10.95 26.62 -30.04
N GLU A 650 -10.68 26.87 -31.32
CA GLU A 650 -10.84 28.19 -31.96
C GLU A 650 -12.30 28.67 -31.91
N ASN A 651 -13.22 27.76 -32.23
CA ASN A 651 -14.66 27.99 -32.35
C ASN A 651 -15.46 27.54 -31.11
N GLU A 652 -14.80 26.96 -30.10
CA GLU A 652 -15.47 26.41 -28.91
C GLU A 652 -16.12 27.50 -28.06
N PRO A 653 -17.39 27.38 -27.61
CA PRO A 653 -18.06 28.47 -26.91
C PRO A 653 -17.44 28.78 -25.53
N SER A 654 -17.02 27.76 -24.78
CA SER A 654 -16.18 27.91 -23.58
C SER A 654 -14.89 27.08 -23.71
N PRO A 655 -13.81 27.64 -24.31
CA PRO A 655 -12.60 26.87 -24.61
C PRO A 655 -11.88 26.38 -23.34
N VAL A 656 -11.99 27.13 -22.23
CA VAL A 656 -11.43 26.72 -20.92
C VAL A 656 -12.19 25.50 -20.36
N SER A 657 -13.52 25.53 -20.39
CA SER A 657 -14.36 24.40 -19.95
C SER A 657 -14.15 23.17 -20.82
N THR A 658 -14.09 23.34 -22.15
CA THR A 658 -13.79 22.24 -23.09
C THR A 658 -12.40 21.65 -22.81
N ARG A 659 -11.37 22.47 -22.55
CA ARG A 659 -10.04 21.96 -22.19
C ARG A 659 -10.04 21.22 -20.85
N LEU A 660 -10.70 21.77 -19.82
CA LEU A 660 -10.84 21.12 -18.52
C LEU A 660 -11.52 19.75 -18.65
N LEU A 661 -12.63 19.65 -19.41
CA LEU A 661 -13.31 18.39 -19.69
C LEU A 661 -12.38 17.37 -20.36
N GLN A 662 -11.63 17.78 -21.40
CA GLN A 662 -10.66 16.92 -22.11
C GLN A 662 -9.58 16.37 -21.17
N VAL A 663 -9.03 17.21 -20.30
CA VAL A 663 -7.93 16.87 -19.37
C VAL A 663 -8.41 15.98 -18.21
N LEU A 664 -9.57 16.30 -17.63
CA LEU A 664 -10.10 15.59 -16.46
C LEU A 664 -10.77 14.26 -16.84
N ARG A 665 -11.24 14.10 -18.08
CA ARG A 665 -11.91 12.88 -18.55
C ARG A 665 -11.05 11.61 -18.37
N PRO A 666 -9.77 11.56 -18.79
CA PRO A 666 -8.88 10.44 -18.48
C PRO A 666 -8.70 10.18 -16.99
N MET A 667 -8.52 11.23 -16.18
CA MET A 667 -8.26 11.13 -14.73
C MET A 667 -9.44 10.53 -13.96
N ALA A 668 -10.67 10.74 -14.45
CA ALA A 668 -11.90 10.22 -13.87
C ALA A 668 -12.48 8.98 -14.59
N ALA A 669 -11.78 8.42 -15.59
CA ALA A 669 -12.32 7.37 -16.46
C ALA A 669 -12.70 6.07 -15.71
N GLU A 670 -11.97 5.70 -14.66
CA GLU A 670 -12.30 4.55 -13.81
C GLU A 670 -13.49 4.85 -12.85
N LEU A 671 -13.69 6.12 -12.50
CA LEU A 671 -14.69 6.57 -11.52
C LEU A 671 -16.08 6.67 -12.15
N VAL A 672 -16.12 7.15 -13.39
CA VAL A 672 -17.33 7.31 -14.21
C VAL A 672 -17.03 6.76 -15.61
N PRO A 673 -17.17 5.44 -15.84
CA PRO A 673 -16.83 4.83 -17.13
C PRO A 673 -17.68 5.35 -18.29
N ASP A 674 -18.96 5.61 -18.05
CA ASP A 674 -19.84 6.23 -19.05
C ASP A 674 -19.48 7.70 -19.31
N TYR A 675 -19.45 8.08 -20.59
CA TYR A 675 -19.04 9.42 -21.02
C TYR A 675 -20.15 10.47 -20.80
N GLN A 676 -21.41 10.13 -21.10
CA GLN A 676 -22.53 11.07 -20.96
C GLN A 676 -22.76 11.46 -19.50
N ARG A 677 -22.72 10.48 -18.59
CA ARG A 677 -22.76 10.72 -17.14
C ARG A 677 -21.57 11.54 -16.65
N PHE A 678 -20.39 11.40 -17.25
CA PHE A 678 -19.25 12.24 -16.92
C PHE A 678 -19.46 13.69 -17.35
N GLU A 679 -20.01 13.93 -18.55
CA GLU A 679 -20.40 15.28 -19.00
C GLU A 679 -21.46 15.90 -18.07
N THR A 680 -22.50 15.16 -17.69
CA THR A 680 -23.52 15.64 -16.74
C THR A 680 -22.93 16.01 -15.38
N LEU A 681 -22.06 15.16 -14.81
CA LEU A 681 -21.40 15.46 -13.53
C LEU A 681 -20.42 16.64 -13.63
N PHE A 682 -19.76 16.82 -14.77
CA PHE A 682 -18.91 17.98 -15.03
C PHE A 682 -19.74 19.27 -15.13
N ASP A 683 -20.87 19.23 -15.83
CA ASP A 683 -21.79 20.37 -15.96
C ASP A 683 -22.46 20.74 -14.63
N GLU A 684 -22.77 19.76 -13.77
CA GLU A 684 -23.22 19.98 -12.39
C GLU A 684 -22.12 20.64 -11.51
N VAL A 685 -20.86 20.24 -11.68
CA VAL A 685 -19.71 20.82 -10.96
C VAL A 685 -19.41 22.25 -11.43
N GLU A 686 -19.42 22.52 -12.74
CA GLU A 686 -19.27 23.88 -13.27
C GLU A 686 -20.42 24.79 -12.83
N TYR A 687 -21.66 24.29 -12.73
CA TYR A 687 -22.78 25.04 -12.18
C TYR A 687 -22.53 25.41 -10.71
N LEU A 688 -22.11 24.46 -9.86
CA LEU A 688 -21.78 24.71 -8.46
C LEU A 688 -20.67 25.77 -8.31
N PHE A 689 -19.62 25.71 -9.11
CA PHE A 689 -18.55 26.71 -9.10
C PHE A 689 -19.00 28.09 -9.63
N GLY A 690 -19.89 28.12 -10.63
CA GLY A 690 -20.46 29.36 -11.15
C GLY A 690 -21.37 30.09 -10.15
N VAL A 691 -22.20 29.36 -9.41
CA VAL A 691 -23.04 29.90 -8.32
C VAL A 691 -22.17 30.37 -7.14
N THR A 692 -21.19 29.57 -6.71
CA THR A 692 -20.34 29.90 -5.54
C THR A 692 -19.37 31.05 -5.80
N TYR A 693 -18.93 31.30 -7.04
CA TYR A 693 -18.18 32.54 -7.36
C TYR A 693 -19.04 33.80 -7.26
N GLY A 694 -20.37 33.70 -7.47
CA GLY A 694 -21.30 34.83 -7.38
C GLY A 694 -21.28 35.57 -6.03
N LEU A 695 -20.80 34.89 -4.97
CA LEU A 695 -20.65 35.41 -3.60
C LEU A 695 -19.71 36.62 -3.47
N GLU A 696 -18.66 36.72 -4.29
CA GLU A 696 -17.59 37.73 -4.14
C GLU A 696 -17.41 38.62 -5.40
N ALA A 697 -18.18 38.37 -6.45
CA ALA A 697 -18.08 39.10 -7.71
C ALA A 697 -18.81 40.45 -7.68
N ALA A 698 -18.12 41.54 -8.04
CA ALA A 698 -18.77 42.84 -8.26
C ALA A 698 -19.77 42.84 -9.44
N GLU A 699 -19.72 41.83 -10.32
CA GLU A 699 -20.72 41.54 -11.37
C GLU A 699 -21.81 40.56 -10.92
N GLY A 700 -21.75 40.01 -9.70
CA GLY A 700 -22.76 39.12 -9.11
C GLY A 700 -22.83 37.69 -9.66
N CYS A 701 -21.92 37.25 -10.52
CA CYS A 701 -22.03 35.95 -11.21
C CYS A 701 -20.68 35.38 -11.69
N GLY A 702 -20.59 34.05 -11.73
CA GLY A 702 -19.36 33.29 -12.01
C GLY A 702 -19.17 32.75 -13.42
N PRO A 703 -18.10 31.97 -13.63
CA PRO A 703 -17.75 31.40 -14.93
C PRO A 703 -18.84 30.48 -15.43
N VAL A 704 -19.35 30.77 -16.63
CA VAL A 704 -20.37 29.93 -17.28
C VAL A 704 -19.71 28.74 -17.96
N GLY A 705 -20.05 27.54 -17.47
CA GLY A 705 -19.53 26.27 -17.96
C GLY A 705 -20.04 25.83 -19.33
N LEU A 706 -19.45 24.74 -19.84
CA LEU A 706 -19.78 24.14 -21.13
C LEU A 706 -21.23 23.63 -21.21
N GLY A 707 -21.80 23.20 -20.07
CA GLY A 707 -23.20 22.81 -19.96
C GLY A 707 -24.19 23.85 -20.47
N ALA A 708 -23.90 25.16 -20.31
CA ALA A 708 -24.73 26.22 -20.85
C ALA A 708 -24.85 26.21 -22.38
N PHE A 709 -23.91 25.54 -23.07
CA PHE A 709 -23.92 25.36 -24.51
C PHE A 709 -24.33 23.94 -24.95
N ARG A 710 -24.36 22.97 -24.02
CA ARG A 710 -24.92 21.62 -24.23
C ARG A 710 -26.43 21.52 -23.97
N SER A 711 -26.99 22.41 -23.15
CA SER A 711 -28.42 22.43 -22.76
C SER A 711 -29.40 22.62 -23.92
N SER A 712 -30.66 22.22 -23.67
CA SER A 712 -31.84 22.46 -24.53
C SER A 712 -32.60 23.71 -24.05
N PRO A 713 -33.34 24.45 -24.91
CA PRO A 713 -34.25 25.51 -24.47
C PRO A 713 -35.35 25.06 -23.49
N SER A 714 -35.56 23.74 -23.37
CA SER A 714 -36.53 23.11 -22.48
C SER A 714 -35.90 22.32 -21.32
N ALA A 715 -34.59 22.41 -21.14
CA ALA A 715 -33.89 21.79 -20.02
C ALA A 715 -33.87 22.74 -18.82
N GLU A 716 -33.92 22.20 -17.60
CA GLU A 716 -33.49 22.94 -16.43
C GLU A 716 -31.96 23.03 -16.42
N PRO A 717 -31.35 24.07 -15.82
CA PRO A 717 -29.91 24.10 -15.59
C PRO A 717 -29.46 22.87 -14.77
N PRO A 718 -28.20 22.42 -14.89
CA PRO A 718 -27.65 21.26 -14.16
C PRO A 718 -27.40 21.60 -12.67
N ALA A 719 -28.43 22.10 -11.99
CA ALA A 719 -28.37 22.65 -10.65
C ALA A 719 -28.36 21.58 -9.55
N ARG A 720 -28.68 20.33 -9.89
CA ARG A 720 -28.92 19.21 -8.95
C ARG A 720 -27.88 19.09 -7.85
N LEU A 721 -26.58 19.10 -8.18
CA LEU A 721 -25.51 19.03 -7.19
C LEU A 721 -25.52 20.21 -6.20
N ALA A 722 -25.87 21.41 -6.67
CA ALA A 722 -26.01 22.59 -5.83
C ALA A 722 -27.32 22.57 -5.00
N THR A 723 -28.46 22.16 -5.59
CA THR A 723 -29.78 22.21 -4.95
C THR A 723 -29.99 21.09 -3.93
N ASP A 724 -29.64 19.85 -4.26
CA ASP A 724 -29.90 18.67 -3.43
C ASP A 724 -29.15 18.75 -2.09
N HIS A 725 -28.03 19.48 -2.06
CA HIS A 725 -27.11 19.61 -0.94
C HIS A 725 -27.07 21.01 -0.32
N ARG A 726 -28.04 21.89 -0.64
CA ARG A 726 -28.10 23.30 -0.22
C ARG A 726 -27.71 23.53 1.24
N ASP A 727 -28.30 22.77 2.15
CA ASP A 727 -28.18 22.99 3.59
C ASP A 727 -26.77 22.63 4.12
N LEU A 728 -26.02 21.80 3.38
CA LEU A 728 -24.60 21.53 3.64
C LEU A 728 -23.70 22.68 3.19
N TRP A 729 -23.98 23.30 2.04
CA TRP A 729 -23.22 24.47 1.58
C TRP A 729 -23.37 25.66 2.56
N ILE A 730 -24.55 25.79 3.17
CA ILE A 730 -24.81 26.78 4.22
C ILE A 730 -24.04 26.42 5.50
N SER A 731 -24.07 25.16 5.95
CA SER A 731 -23.38 24.76 7.19
C SER A 731 -21.85 24.83 7.12
N TYR A 732 -21.28 24.71 5.92
CA TYR A 732 -19.85 24.96 5.64
C TYR A 732 -19.50 26.44 5.34
N GLY A 733 -20.45 27.37 5.43
CA GLY A 733 -20.18 28.81 5.30
C GLY A 733 -19.93 29.33 3.89
N LEU A 734 -20.31 28.57 2.85
CA LEU A 734 -20.31 29.07 1.47
C LEU A 734 -21.41 30.14 1.34
N PHE A 735 -22.64 29.80 1.72
CA PHE A 735 -23.80 30.71 1.66
C PHE A 735 -24.27 31.08 3.07
N GLU A 736 -24.62 32.35 3.29
CA GLU A 736 -25.02 32.85 4.62
C GLU A 736 -26.44 32.40 5.03
N SER A 737 -27.30 32.13 4.05
CA SER A 737 -28.69 31.73 4.26
C SER A 737 -29.26 31.02 3.02
N VAL A 738 -30.46 30.44 3.17
CA VAL A 738 -31.24 29.88 2.05
C VAL A 738 -31.58 30.97 1.02
N GLU A 739 -31.98 32.16 1.47
CA GLU A 739 -32.29 33.32 0.61
C GLU A 739 -31.06 33.82 -0.16
N HIS A 740 -29.87 33.81 0.46
CA HIS A 740 -28.61 34.13 -0.21
C HIS A 740 -28.29 33.07 -1.28
N PHE A 741 -28.40 31.78 -0.97
CA PHE A 741 -28.21 30.70 -1.96
C PHE A 741 -29.19 30.81 -3.14
N GLU A 742 -30.48 31.06 -2.88
CA GLU A 742 -31.51 31.20 -3.91
C GLU A 742 -31.26 32.43 -4.78
N THR A 743 -30.79 33.53 -4.19
CA THR A 743 -30.37 34.74 -4.93
C THR A 743 -29.17 34.46 -5.83
N CYS A 744 -28.12 33.82 -5.34
CA CYS A 744 -26.96 33.44 -6.18
C CYS A 744 -27.35 32.51 -7.32
N CYS A 745 -28.23 31.53 -7.08
CA CYS A 745 -28.77 30.66 -8.12
C CYS A 745 -29.55 31.46 -9.16
N ALA A 746 -30.42 32.39 -8.77
CA ALA A 746 -31.18 33.22 -9.69
C ALA A 746 -30.27 34.09 -10.59
N THR A 747 -29.31 34.81 -9.99
CA THR A 747 -28.38 35.68 -10.74
C THR A 747 -27.46 34.89 -11.65
N TYR A 748 -26.97 33.71 -11.24
CA TYR A 748 -26.19 32.83 -12.11
C TYR A 748 -27.04 32.25 -13.25
N ASN A 749 -28.29 31.86 -12.99
CA ASN A 749 -29.21 31.35 -14.01
C ASN A 749 -29.50 32.39 -15.11
N GLU A 750 -29.62 33.67 -14.78
CA GLU A 750 -29.72 34.71 -15.81
C GLU A 750 -28.50 34.74 -16.73
N ARG A 751 -27.27 34.65 -16.21
CA ARG A 751 -26.04 34.66 -17.03
C ARG A 751 -25.84 33.34 -17.79
N TYR A 752 -26.24 32.21 -17.20
CA TYR A 752 -26.27 30.88 -17.84
C TYR A 752 -27.18 30.89 -19.08
N TRP A 753 -28.42 31.37 -18.95
CA TRP A 753 -29.34 31.48 -20.09
C TRP A 753 -28.94 32.57 -21.09
N GLN A 754 -28.38 33.69 -20.64
CA GLN A 754 -27.79 34.68 -21.55
C GLN A 754 -26.62 34.12 -22.37
N ALA A 755 -25.85 33.17 -21.86
CA ALA A 755 -24.81 32.49 -22.63
C ALA A 755 -25.42 31.51 -23.65
N PHE A 756 -26.40 30.70 -23.22
CA PHE A 756 -27.14 29.79 -24.11
C PHE A 756 -27.76 30.53 -25.31
N PHE A 757 -28.44 31.67 -25.08
CA PHE A 757 -29.08 32.46 -26.14
C PHE A 757 -28.10 33.34 -26.96
N ARG A 758 -26.79 33.25 -26.72
CA ARG A 758 -25.74 33.88 -27.55
C ARG A 758 -25.02 32.88 -28.48
N ARG A 759 -25.45 31.62 -28.47
CA ARG A 759 -25.01 30.55 -29.38
C ARG A 759 -25.63 30.69 -30.77
#